data_AF-A0A351WJT4-F1
#
_entry.id   AF-A0A351WJT4-F1
#
_cell.length_a   1.000
_cell.length_b   1.000
_cell.length_c   1.000
_cell.angle_alpha   90.00
_cell.angle_beta   90.00
_cell.angle_gamma   90.00
#
_symmetry.space_group_name_H-M   'P 1'
#
loop_
_entity.id
_entity.type
_entity.pdbx_description
1 polymer ?
#
loop_
_entity_poly.entity_id
_entity_poly.type
_entity_poly.pdbx_seq_one_letter_code
_entity_poly.pdbx_strand_id
1 'polypeptide(L)'
;MHPWNLNMAGWVKPSAASAVFGVMALLLLVCAERSSAATRYVAQAGQTPESPYATWTTAASNVQDAVDAAAEGDGVLISNGTYSAAVNLEAKNLHFDAVGSAILSGGFLGTAGLTKLGSGELTLAASNAYEGATVVTGGVLAVVHSNALYGTTNLYIGSGAVVSNVSEDAYAGGFWRGNVTNRWAKVSGAGSVWVVKTNLTIGSYGLTSGNRLEIEAGGSVATLAAVVGAQVSAVSNTVIVSGPGSVWTNSGALSLGQYGSGNCLVVSNGGQLSTFFMGMGERAESRKNVMIVTGPGSQAQILKELYVGQYNGSENMIRVSDGAYVYTSNGAHIGFGGVSNSVVLEGPQTYWWVEGSYAKINLGYYGSYNSLTVSNQASLNGGVDVGNQGHGNRLLVNDGVRWTNGYSLRLGPGTSGGSHNEALITGNSQVRVGYVEFGWGMSNRLVLSGTGTTLRTTVLSTGLRGRESSLIVSSGACLTTVFMTYVGASTGTNLMQVTGAGSAWYNVGGSVYIGTGGDNNRLEISDDAFVFNTNALVGGTSTTTGHLNGVTVSGGASWSNGTVYVGYQGSGNWVRVTSGGQLDATNFYVGCMPNYEGNHLVVSGGMLNVRRLLEVRNGSNVLNRGTLFAGNLLMTNAGGIFVFDGGVLSAWTTTVNNGQAFLVGDGLQPARYELFGQANSFADGLIFNAQTTLAGTGSVQSAVTMGSGSVLSPAYTGQVGTLTIDRLSLSNGAEYVYEKSAAAGDTINVTGTLSFVDAPVVTIRLVDLGGADFTNGAVLFTAAAVEGAPSWQIDLGETTATNLAVRRQGDRYLLMTANPAGIGLSTSALSYTATYGGANPAAQSWIVTNLGELTMAYTNEIGYGVGGSGWFGGASSTGRLAGGGAQAHTGTVLLAGLSAGTYTATNAVLSAAATNSPQTLTVTLTIEKADQTISSFAPTNDSVFLTSHVVQLSASASSGLPVSFTNQGLAANWLDATTLVFATHGTACVVAAQTGNANYHAAPARTNFYIVHGVPSVGPTTVFRVTNQVLKVTDTMMLTNAVDPEASPLSVVWVSPASTNGGTMVLDGRWLVYTPPLGNDAPDYFQFRVCNAFGGIAEGRAEVLVIVPATGDGQTHNIVSVTPSGSDVLVHFAGIAGRSYRVQATTNLVVPAWTNIGQATIGALGYVIFTDTNPPVSRYYRTTTPDGP
;
A
#
# COMPACT_ATOMS: atom_id res chain seq x y z
N MET A 1 10.80 -28.58 1.37
CA MET A 1 11.75 -29.56 1.94
C MET A 1 11.83 -30.78 1.02
N HIS A 2 12.94 -30.96 0.30
CA HIS A 2 13.62 -32.22 0.00
C HIS A 2 14.64 -31.94 -1.13
N PRO A 3 15.93 -31.75 -0.82
CA PRO A 3 16.95 -31.43 -1.81
C PRO A 3 17.54 -32.72 -2.41
N TRP A 4 18.04 -32.62 -3.65
CA TRP A 4 19.04 -33.55 -4.17
C TRP A 4 20.33 -32.78 -4.42
N ASN A 5 21.25 -32.87 -3.46
CA ASN A 5 22.64 -32.46 -3.65
C ASN A 5 23.34 -33.50 -4.53
N LEU A 6 24.03 -33.05 -5.57
CA LEU A 6 25.22 -33.74 -6.08
C LEU A 6 26.29 -32.69 -6.36
N ASN A 7 27.45 -32.88 -5.75
CA ASN A 7 28.48 -31.85 -5.62
C ASN A 7 29.15 -31.49 -6.95
N MET A 8 29.34 -30.19 -7.16
CA MET A 8 30.38 -29.71 -8.07
C MET A 8 31.75 -29.91 -7.42
N ALA A 9 32.67 -30.57 -8.11
CA ALA A 9 34.09 -30.59 -7.75
C ALA A 9 34.97 -30.62 -9.01
N GLY A 10 35.86 -29.64 -9.15
CA GLY A 10 37.09 -29.79 -9.93
C GLY A 10 37.03 -29.55 -11.45
N TRP A 11 36.57 -28.40 -11.93
CA TRP A 11 37.04 -27.90 -13.23
C TRP A 11 38.44 -27.29 -13.10
N VAL A 12 39.47 -28.13 -13.14
CA VAL A 12 40.85 -27.71 -13.43
C VAL A 12 41.12 -27.95 -14.92
N LYS A 13 41.67 -26.93 -15.59
CA LYS A 13 42.00 -26.98 -17.03
C LYS A 13 42.91 -28.18 -17.37
N PRO A 14 42.66 -28.90 -18.48
CA PRO A 14 43.73 -29.48 -19.27
C PRO A 14 44.35 -28.35 -20.11
N SER A 15 45.60 -27.97 -19.79
CA SER A 15 46.46 -27.27 -20.73
C SER A 15 46.77 -28.19 -21.92
N ALA A 16 47.14 -27.59 -23.05
CA ALA A 16 47.52 -28.33 -24.26
C ALA A 16 48.83 -29.14 -24.05
N ALA A 17 48.71 -30.38 -23.54
CA ALA A 17 49.83 -31.34 -23.46
C ALA A 17 49.44 -32.81 -23.13
N SER A 18 48.27 -33.35 -23.55
CA SER A 18 47.97 -34.78 -23.32
C SER A 18 46.81 -35.37 -24.16
N ALA A 19 46.98 -35.46 -25.48
CA ALA A 19 46.10 -36.26 -26.36
C ALA A 19 46.85 -37.08 -27.43
N VAL A 20 48.16 -37.30 -27.25
CA VAL A 20 49.04 -37.99 -28.23
C VAL A 20 49.15 -39.52 -27.98
N PHE A 21 48.63 -40.04 -26.86
CA PHE A 21 48.89 -41.42 -26.42
C PHE A 21 47.67 -42.36 -26.33
N GLY A 22 46.48 -41.95 -26.79
CA GLY A 22 45.29 -42.81 -26.78
C GLY A 22 45.12 -43.74 -27.99
N VAL A 23 45.73 -43.40 -29.14
CA VAL A 23 45.48 -44.08 -30.43
C VAL A 23 46.68 -44.91 -30.92
N MET A 24 47.87 -44.73 -30.34
CA MET A 24 49.07 -45.52 -30.65
C MET A 24 49.05 -46.97 -30.10
N ALA A 25 48.20 -47.26 -29.11
CA ALA A 25 48.25 -48.54 -28.39
C ALA A 25 47.51 -49.72 -29.05
N LEU A 26 46.63 -49.45 -30.04
CA LEU A 26 45.92 -50.51 -30.79
C LEU A 26 46.56 -50.85 -32.15
N LEU A 27 47.73 -50.26 -32.45
CA LEU A 27 48.41 -50.35 -33.74
C LEU A 27 49.71 -51.16 -33.72
N LEU A 28 50.03 -51.83 -32.59
CA LEU A 28 51.33 -52.47 -32.36
C LEU A 28 51.27 -53.94 -31.86
N LEU A 29 50.10 -54.59 -31.88
CA LEU A 29 49.98 -55.99 -31.44
C LEU A 29 48.99 -56.87 -32.24
N VAL A 30 48.95 -56.69 -33.56
CA VAL A 30 48.73 -57.80 -34.50
C VAL A 30 49.68 -57.64 -35.69
N CYS A 31 50.87 -58.26 -35.60
CA CYS A 31 51.67 -58.56 -36.78
C CYS A 31 51.08 -59.78 -37.47
N ALA A 32 50.02 -59.56 -38.25
CA ALA A 32 49.51 -60.51 -39.24
C ALA A 32 49.21 -59.72 -40.52
N GLU A 33 50.10 -59.88 -41.50
CA GLU A 33 49.93 -59.60 -42.93
C GLU A 33 48.89 -58.53 -43.31
N ARG A 34 49.24 -57.24 -43.14
CA ARG A 34 48.72 -56.21 -44.06
C ARG A 34 49.54 -56.24 -45.33
N SER A 35 48.99 -56.81 -46.41
CA SER A 35 49.45 -56.45 -47.75
C SER A 35 49.29 -54.94 -47.93
N SER A 36 50.20 -54.31 -48.68
CA SER A 36 49.91 -52.96 -49.20
C SER A 36 48.63 -53.03 -50.01
N ALA A 37 47.68 -52.15 -49.73
CA ALA A 37 46.56 -51.92 -50.64
C ALA A 37 47.14 -51.62 -52.03
N ALA A 38 46.68 -52.36 -53.03
CA ALA A 38 47.18 -52.30 -54.39
C ALA A 38 46.23 -51.47 -55.26
N THR A 39 46.78 -50.73 -56.22
CA THR A 39 45.98 -49.91 -57.14
C THR A 39 45.62 -50.71 -58.38
N ARG A 40 44.34 -50.64 -58.77
CA ARG A 40 43.77 -51.10 -60.04
C ARG A 40 43.54 -49.88 -60.92
N TYR A 41 44.05 -49.92 -62.14
CA TYR A 41 44.00 -48.81 -63.09
C TYR A 41 42.85 -49.02 -64.08
N VAL A 42 42.10 -47.96 -64.41
CA VAL A 42 40.98 -47.99 -65.36
C VAL A 42 41.12 -46.88 -66.40
N ALA A 43 41.07 -47.21 -67.70
CA ALA A 43 41.21 -46.24 -68.78
C ALA A 43 40.35 -46.56 -70.01
N GLN A 44 39.71 -45.54 -70.59
CA GLN A 44 38.75 -45.69 -71.68
C GLN A 44 39.37 -45.99 -73.06
N ALA A 45 40.68 -45.78 -73.26
CA ALA A 45 41.35 -46.01 -74.55
C ALA A 45 42.85 -46.34 -74.43
N GLY A 46 43.37 -47.09 -75.41
CA GLY A 46 44.80 -47.18 -75.73
C GLY A 46 45.64 -48.21 -74.97
N GLN A 47 45.02 -49.18 -74.28
CA GLN A 47 45.70 -50.15 -73.40
C GLN A 47 45.47 -51.60 -73.86
N THR A 48 46.26 -52.52 -73.31
CA THR A 48 46.06 -53.98 -73.40
C THR A 48 45.61 -54.50 -72.03
N PRO A 49 44.30 -54.63 -71.75
CA PRO A 49 43.82 -54.96 -70.41
C PRO A 49 44.30 -56.35 -69.97
N GLU A 50 44.98 -56.40 -68.83
CA GLU A 50 45.51 -57.65 -68.25
C GLU A 50 45.28 -57.62 -66.74
N SER A 51 44.51 -58.58 -66.23
CA SER A 51 44.28 -58.72 -64.78
C SER A 51 45.59 -59.09 -64.08
N PRO A 52 45.99 -58.42 -62.97
CA PRO A 52 45.17 -57.61 -62.08
C PRO A 52 45.25 -56.09 -62.31
N TYR A 53 45.38 -55.61 -63.55
CA TYR A 53 45.24 -54.19 -63.93
C TYR A 53 46.18 -53.24 -63.14
N ALA A 54 47.42 -53.66 -62.89
CA ALA A 54 48.34 -53.05 -61.94
C ALA A 54 49.11 -51.81 -62.47
N THR A 55 48.91 -51.43 -63.74
CA THR A 55 49.54 -50.24 -64.36
C THR A 55 48.59 -49.58 -65.36
N TRP A 56 48.87 -48.33 -65.75
CA TRP A 56 48.16 -47.68 -66.86
C TRP A 56 48.20 -48.48 -68.17
N THR A 57 49.30 -49.18 -68.48
CA THR A 57 49.44 -49.99 -69.71
C THR A 57 48.59 -51.26 -69.71
N THR A 58 48.26 -51.77 -68.53
CA THR A 58 47.45 -52.98 -68.31
C THR A 58 46.03 -52.66 -67.84
N ALA A 59 45.65 -51.39 -67.82
CA ALA A 59 44.43 -50.90 -67.18
C ALA A 59 43.15 -51.56 -67.74
N ALA A 60 42.17 -51.74 -66.86
CA ALA A 60 40.85 -52.22 -67.22
C ALA A 60 40.14 -51.22 -68.16
N SER A 61 39.37 -51.74 -69.12
CA SER A 61 38.57 -50.94 -70.06
C SER A 61 37.24 -50.48 -69.46
N ASN A 62 36.80 -51.09 -68.36
CA ASN A 62 35.63 -50.70 -67.58
C ASN A 62 35.92 -50.80 -66.07
N VAL A 63 35.07 -50.19 -65.24
CA VAL A 63 35.31 -50.07 -63.79
C VAL A 63 35.02 -51.38 -63.04
N GLN A 64 34.08 -52.23 -63.51
CA GLN A 64 33.73 -53.48 -62.82
C GLN A 64 34.90 -54.47 -62.84
N ASP A 65 35.56 -54.66 -63.99
CA ASP A 65 36.74 -55.54 -64.11
C ASP A 65 37.81 -55.24 -63.03
N ALA A 66 38.06 -53.95 -62.79
CA ALA A 66 38.99 -53.50 -61.76
C ALA A 66 38.49 -53.76 -60.33
N VAL A 67 37.18 -53.66 -60.09
CA VAL A 67 36.53 -53.97 -58.81
C VAL A 67 36.48 -55.48 -58.53
N ASP A 68 36.30 -56.31 -59.56
CA ASP A 68 36.34 -57.77 -59.46
C ASP A 68 37.76 -58.24 -59.07
N ALA A 69 38.79 -57.66 -59.70
CA ALA A 69 40.20 -57.91 -59.41
C ALA A 69 40.75 -57.20 -58.15
N ALA A 70 39.96 -56.35 -57.48
CA ALA A 70 40.33 -55.67 -56.24
C ALA A 70 40.05 -56.53 -54.99
N ALA A 71 40.93 -56.43 -53.99
CA ALA A 71 40.70 -56.94 -52.63
C ALA A 71 40.16 -55.83 -51.71
N GLU A 72 39.70 -56.19 -50.50
CA GLU A 72 39.28 -55.21 -49.48
C GLU A 72 40.35 -54.15 -49.22
N GLY A 73 40.00 -52.87 -49.33
CA GLY A 73 40.91 -51.74 -49.13
C GLY A 73 41.78 -51.35 -50.34
N ASP A 74 41.72 -52.08 -51.46
CA ASP A 74 42.44 -51.73 -52.69
C ASP A 74 41.92 -50.42 -53.32
N GLY A 75 42.78 -49.77 -54.11
CA GLY A 75 42.44 -48.56 -54.85
C GLY A 75 41.98 -48.83 -56.27
N VAL A 76 41.03 -48.06 -56.78
CA VAL A 76 40.59 -48.05 -58.18
C VAL A 76 40.82 -46.63 -58.72
N LEU A 77 41.89 -46.46 -59.50
CA LEU A 77 42.32 -45.17 -60.04
C LEU A 77 41.94 -45.04 -61.53
N ILE A 78 41.14 -44.02 -61.83
CA ILE A 78 40.42 -43.89 -63.10
C ILE A 78 41.00 -42.74 -63.93
N SER A 79 41.23 -42.96 -65.22
CA SER A 79 41.64 -41.90 -66.16
C SER A 79 40.45 -41.02 -66.54
N ASN A 80 40.73 -39.83 -67.08
CA ASN A 80 39.69 -38.94 -67.62
C ASN A 80 38.79 -39.69 -68.63
N GLY A 81 37.48 -39.51 -68.52
CA GLY A 81 36.51 -40.21 -69.37
C GLY A 81 35.12 -40.31 -68.76
N THR A 82 34.22 -41.00 -69.47
CA THR A 82 32.87 -41.34 -68.98
C THR A 82 32.67 -42.86 -69.06
N TYR A 83 32.32 -43.46 -67.93
CA TYR A 83 32.19 -44.91 -67.75
C TYR A 83 30.74 -45.25 -67.39
N SER A 84 30.06 -45.96 -68.28
CA SER A 84 28.63 -46.26 -68.22
C SER A 84 28.27 -47.65 -67.69
N ALA A 85 29.27 -48.50 -67.42
CA ALA A 85 29.06 -49.79 -66.77
C ALA A 85 28.67 -49.60 -65.30
N ALA A 86 27.68 -50.37 -64.83
CA ALA A 86 27.32 -50.41 -63.42
C ALA A 86 28.44 -51.07 -62.60
N VAL A 87 28.59 -50.63 -61.34
CA VAL A 87 29.65 -51.07 -60.43
C VAL A 87 29.03 -51.72 -59.19
N ASN A 88 29.11 -53.05 -59.09
CA ASN A 88 28.78 -53.79 -57.89
C ASN A 88 30.01 -53.88 -56.98
N LEU A 89 29.93 -53.25 -55.82
CA LEU A 89 30.96 -53.28 -54.78
C LEU A 89 30.91 -54.56 -53.93
N GLU A 90 29.83 -55.33 -54.01
CA GLU A 90 29.54 -56.43 -53.08
C GLU A 90 29.68 -55.95 -51.62
N ALA A 91 30.61 -56.53 -50.86
CA ALA A 91 31.00 -56.10 -49.52
C ALA A 91 32.42 -55.47 -49.47
N LYS A 92 33.03 -55.15 -50.62
CA LYS A 92 34.39 -54.61 -50.72
C LYS A 92 34.44 -53.09 -50.54
N ASN A 93 35.04 -52.59 -49.46
CA ASN A 93 35.33 -51.16 -49.30
C ASN A 93 36.58 -50.80 -50.10
N LEU A 94 36.38 -50.15 -51.25
CA LEU A 94 37.44 -49.76 -52.18
C LEU A 94 37.65 -48.24 -52.22
N HIS A 95 38.87 -47.81 -52.53
CA HIS A 95 39.22 -46.40 -52.68
C HIS A 95 39.12 -45.97 -54.16
N PHE A 96 38.04 -45.31 -54.56
CA PHE A 96 37.84 -44.80 -55.91
C PHE A 96 38.43 -43.41 -56.08
N ASP A 97 39.21 -43.19 -57.14
CA ASP A 97 39.82 -41.89 -57.39
C ASP A 97 40.02 -41.60 -58.89
N ALA A 98 40.28 -40.35 -59.25
CA ALA A 98 40.52 -39.91 -60.62
C ALA A 98 41.85 -39.14 -60.72
N VAL A 99 42.58 -39.31 -61.84
CA VAL A 99 43.80 -38.52 -62.11
C VAL A 99 43.48 -37.08 -62.51
N GLY A 100 42.29 -36.85 -63.09
CA GLY A 100 41.80 -35.54 -63.51
C GLY A 100 40.30 -35.41 -63.24
N SER A 101 39.44 -35.75 -64.21
CA SER A 101 37.98 -35.75 -64.04
C SER A 101 37.36 -36.98 -64.70
N ALA A 102 36.70 -37.83 -63.90
CA ALA A 102 36.08 -39.08 -64.36
C ALA A 102 34.58 -39.12 -64.00
N ILE A 103 33.74 -39.45 -64.99
CA ILE A 103 32.29 -39.49 -64.84
C ILE A 103 31.81 -40.95 -64.80
N LEU A 104 31.08 -41.32 -63.74
CA LEU A 104 30.48 -42.64 -63.56
C LEU A 104 28.97 -42.54 -63.74
N SER A 105 28.47 -43.12 -64.84
CA SER A 105 27.06 -43.06 -65.26
C SER A 105 26.33 -44.41 -65.25
N GLY A 106 26.99 -45.50 -64.84
CA GLY A 106 26.35 -46.81 -64.68
C GLY A 106 25.74 -47.10 -63.30
N GLY A 107 26.11 -46.32 -62.28
CA GLY A 107 25.63 -46.48 -60.91
C GLY A 107 26.41 -47.50 -60.07
N PHE A 108 26.28 -47.42 -58.74
CA PHE A 108 26.93 -48.27 -57.74
C PHE A 108 25.91 -49.11 -56.96
N LEU A 109 26.24 -50.38 -56.69
CA LEU A 109 25.45 -51.35 -55.91
C LEU A 109 26.32 -52.01 -54.83
N GLY A 110 25.72 -52.59 -53.79
CA GLY A 110 26.40 -53.39 -52.76
C GLY A 110 26.13 -52.93 -51.32
N THR A 111 26.77 -53.56 -50.34
CA THR A 111 26.70 -53.14 -48.92
C THR A 111 27.90 -52.30 -48.48
N ALA A 112 28.97 -52.26 -49.27
CA ALA A 112 30.17 -51.50 -48.99
C ALA A 112 30.01 -49.97 -49.16
N GLY A 113 30.99 -49.22 -48.64
CA GLY A 113 31.07 -47.76 -48.76
C GLY A 113 31.84 -47.27 -49.99
N LEU A 114 31.71 -45.97 -50.27
CA LEU A 114 32.44 -45.27 -51.33
C LEU A 114 33.48 -44.35 -50.72
N THR A 115 34.77 -44.62 -50.94
CA THR A 115 35.87 -43.80 -50.40
C THR A 115 36.66 -43.12 -51.52
N LYS A 116 36.92 -41.81 -51.39
CA LYS A 116 37.58 -40.93 -52.36
C LYS A 116 38.74 -40.16 -51.70
N LEU A 117 39.98 -40.41 -52.15
CA LEU A 117 41.19 -39.98 -51.42
C LEU A 117 42.06 -38.93 -52.13
N GLY A 118 42.31 -39.03 -53.44
CA GLY A 118 43.27 -38.15 -54.14
C GLY A 118 42.65 -36.91 -54.79
N SER A 119 43.44 -36.16 -55.55
CA SER A 119 43.14 -34.76 -55.90
C SER A 119 42.17 -34.54 -57.06
N GLY A 120 41.83 -35.57 -57.85
CA GLY A 120 40.94 -35.40 -59.00
C GLY A 120 39.46 -35.25 -58.66
N GLU A 121 38.65 -35.02 -59.68
CA GLU A 121 37.20 -34.98 -59.65
C GLU A 121 36.61 -36.35 -60.01
N LEU A 122 35.76 -36.89 -59.13
CA LEU A 122 34.92 -38.05 -59.40
C LEU A 122 33.46 -37.59 -59.49
N THR A 123 32.80 -37.86 -60.60
CA THR A 123 31.45 -37.37 -60.89
C THR A 123 30.45 -38.52 -60.91
N LEU A 124 29.51 -38.52 -59.96
CA LEU A 124 28.42 -39.50 -59.87
C LEU A 124 27.20 -39.01 -60.65
N ALA A 125 26.95 -39.63 -61.81
CA ALA A 125 25.93 -39.22 -62.78
C ALA A 125 24.74 -40.20 -62.88
N ALA A 126 24.63 -41.16 -61.96
CA ALA A 126 23.56 -42.16 -61.93
C ALA A 126 22.99 -42.38 -60.51
N SER A 127 21.88 -43.11 -60.43
CA SER A 127 21.31 -43.57 -59.15
C SER A 127 22.21 -44.63 -58.52
N ASN A 128 22.48 -44.50 -57.22
CA ASN A 128 23.36 -45.41 -56.49
C ASN A 128 22.61 -46.04 -55.30
N ALA A 129 22.76 -47.35 -55.14
CA ALA A 129 22.11 -48.17 -54.12
C ALA A 129 23.13 -48.98 -53.28
N TYR A 130 24.31 -48.41 -53.02
CA TYR A 130 25.24 -48.94 -52.03
C TYR A 130 24.82 -48.51 -50.61
N GLU A 131 25.01 -49.36 -49.60
CA GLU A 131 24.54 -49.09 -48.23
C GLU A 131 25.61 -48.58 -47.25
N GLY A 132 26.89 -48.66 -47.61
CA GLY A 132 28.00 -48.20 -46.76
C GLY A 132 28.15 -46.69 -46.69
N ALA A 133 29.15 -46.22 -45.94
CA ALA A 133 29.43 -44.79 -45.78
C ALA A 133 30.15 -44.19 -47.00
N THR A 134 29.96 -42.90 -47.24
CA THR A 134 30.71 -42.12 -48.23
C THR A 134 31.79 -41.31 -47.52
N VAL A 135 33.06 -41.51 -47.90
CA VAL A 135 34.21 -40.83 -47.28
C VAL A 135 34.98 -40.08 -48.37
N VAL A 136 35.13 -38.77 -48.23
CA VAL A 136 35.86 -37.92 -49.19
C VAL A 136 36.93 -37.15 -48.43
N THR A 137 38.21 -37.43 -48.65
CA THR A 137 39.33 -36.77 -47.97
C THR A 137 40.30 -36.06 -48.92
N GLY A 138 39.98 -36.00 -50.22
CA GLY A 138 40.72 -35.22 -51.19
C GLY A 138 39.98 -35.06 -52.51
N GLY A 139 40.34 -33.98 -53.22
CA GLY A 139 39.78 -33.65 -54.54
C GLY A 139 38.30 -33.28 -54.49
N VAL A 140 37.60 -33.53 -55.60
CA VAL A 140 36.18 -33.20 -55.77
C VAL A 140 35.35 -34.48 -55.93
N LEU A 141 34.22 -34.56 -55.24
CA LEU A 141 33.13 -35.49 -55.53
C LEU A 141 31.93 -34.69 -56.05
N ALA A 142 31.71 -34.70 -57.37
CA ALA A 142 30.57 -34.06 -58.01
C ALA A 142 29.37 -35.02 -58.04
N VAL A 143 28.19 -34.51 -57.69
CA VAL A 143 26.94 -35.29 -57.58
C VAL A 143 25.92 -34.67 -58.52
N VAL A 144 25.75 -35.28 -59.69
CA VAL A 144 24.90 -34.75 -60.78
C VAL A 144 23.52 -35.41 -60.79
N HIS A 145 23.42 -36.65 -60.32
CA HIS A 145 22.15 -37.37 -60.21
C HIS A 145 21.54 -37.23 -58.81
N SER A 146 20.22 -37.06 -58.72
CA SER A 146 19.53 -36.82 -57.44
C SER A 146 19.64 -37.97 -56.44
N ASN A 147 19.75 -39.21 -56.94
CA ASN A 147 19.97 -40.41 -56.14
C ASN A 147 21.44 -40.88 -56.05
N ALA A 148 22.44 -40.10 -56.46
CA ALA A 148 23.83 -40.57 -56.48
C ALA A 148 24.44 -40.80 -55.08
N LEU A 149 23.89 -40.19 -54.02
CA LEU A 149 24.29 -40.46 -52.63
C LEU A 149 23.08 -40.93 -51.79
N TYR A 150 22.10 -41.58 -52.43
CA TYR A 150 20.85 -42.00 -51.78
C TYR A 150 21.06 -43.09 -50.73
N GLY A 151 21.80 -44.16 -51.09
CA GLY A 151 22.00 -45.32 -50.22
C GLY A 151 22.91 -45.07 -49.02
N THR A 152 23.79 -44.05 -49.07
CA THR A 152 24.85 -43.83 -48.08
C THR A 152 24.34 -43.75 -46.64
N THR A 153 24.97 -44.53 -45.75
CA THR A 153 24.66 -44.49 -44.32
C THR A 153 25.17 -43.21 -43.67
N ASN A 154 26.41 -42.81 -43.92
CA ASN A 154 27.02 -41.59 -43.36
C ASN A 154 27.92 -40.90 -44.40
N LEU A 155 28.06 -39.58 -44.32
CA LEU A 155 28.96 -38.79 -45.17
C LEU A 155 30.10 -38.18 -44.34
N TYR A 156 31.35 -38.37 -44.75
CA TYR A 156 32.49 -37.64 -44.21
C TYR A 156 33.21 -36.84 -45.30
N ILE A 157 33.43 -35.55 -45.06
CA ILE A 157 34.20 -34.65 -45.91
C ILE A 157 35.37 -34.10 -45.08
N GLY A 158 36.59 -34.55 -45.40
CA GLY A 158 37.83 -34.17 -44.72
C GLY A 158 38.48 -32.90 -45.29
N SER A 159 39.54 -32.45 -44.62
CA SER A 159 40.29 -31.23 -44.97
C SER A 159 40.69 -31.20 -46.45
N GLY A 160 40.38 -30.09 -47.13
CA GLY A 160 40.67 -29.88 -48.55
C GLY A 160 39.79 -30.65 -49.54
N ALA A 161 38.85 -31.48 -49.08
CA ALA A 161 37.90 -32.17 -49.95
C ALA A 161 36.67 -31.31 -50.27
N VAL A 162 36.14 -31.44 -51.49
CA VAL A 162 34.93 -30.75 -51.94
C VAL A 162 33.87 -31.76 -52.36
N VAL A 163 32.66 -31.67 -51.82
CA VAL A 163 31.47 -32.35 -52.37
C VAL A 163 30.56 -31.29 -53.00
N SER A 164 30.11 -31.53 -54.23
CA SER A 164 29.34 -30.56 -55.02
C SER A 164 28.10 -31.20 -55.62
N ASN A 165 26.93 -30.96 -55.01
CA ASN A 165 25.64 -31.40 -55.54
C ASN A 165 25.15 -30.38 -56.57
N VAL A 166 25.20 -30.77 -57.86
CA VAL A 166 24.89 -29.93 -59.02
C VAL A 166 23.66 -30.43 -59.81
N SER A 167 22.94 -31.41 -59.29
CA SER A 167 21.75 -31.99 -59.92
C SER A 167 20.65 -30.96 -60.19
N GLU A 168 20.01 -31.06 -61.36
CA GLU A 168 18.97 -30.13 -61.83
C GLU A 168 17.60 -30.34 -61.15
N ASP A 169 17.40 -31.49 -60.50
CA ASP A 169 16.21 -31.79 -59.70
C ASP A 169 16.13 -30.82 -58.51
N ALA A 170 15.09 -29.98 -58.45
CA ALA A 170 14.88 -28.97 -57.38
C ALA A 170 14.88 -29.53 -55.94
N TYR A 171 14.78 -30.86 -55.81
CA TYR A 171 14.75 -31.63 -54.57
C TYR A 171 16.04 -32.43 -54.29
N ALA A 172 17.03 -32.44 -55.18
CA ALA A 172 18.21 -33.32 -55.15
C ALA A 172 19.24 -33.09 -54.03
N GLY A 173 19.06 -32.07 -53.18
CA GLY A 173 20.02 -31.73 -52.13
C GLY A 173 19.84 -32.52 -50.82
N GLY A 174 18.70 -33.20 -50.67
CA GLY A 174 18.42 -34.02 -49.50
C GLY A 174 19.11 -35.38 -49.55
N PHE A 175 20.16 -35.57 -48.76
CA PHE A 175 20.61 -36.89 -48.34
C PHE A 175 19.50 -37.58 -47.54
N TRP A 176 19.48 -38.92 -47.59
CA TRP A 176 18.57 -39.76 -46.79
C TRP A 176 17.08 -39.46 -47.02
N ARG A 177 16.63 -39.69 -48.24
CA ARG A 177 15.20 -39.67 -48.62
C ARG A 177 14.58 -41.05 -48.34
N GLY A 178 13.81 -41.20 -47.26
CA GLY A 178 13.17 -42.47 -46.89
C GLY A 178 13.30 -42.78 -45.40
N ASN A 179 12.89 -43.98 -44.97
CA ASN A 179 12.93 -44.42 -43.56
C ASN A 179 14.38 -44.53 -43.04
N VAL A 180 14.92 -43.43 -42.53
CA VAL A 180 16.33 -43.29 -42.12
C VAL A 180 16.46 -42.69 -40.73
N THR A 181 17.13 -43.42 -39.84
CA THR A 181 17.36 -43.00 -38.45
C THR A 181 18.84 -43.00 -38.12
N ASN A 182 19.25 -42.05 -37.27
CA ASN A 182 20.60 -41.93 -36.71
C ASN A 182 21.76 -41.86 -37.74
N ARG A 183 21.51 -41.35 -38.95
CA ARG A 183 22.55 -41.10 -39.96
C ARG A 183 23.24 -39.75 -39.73
N TRP A 184 24.51 -39.62 -40.09
CA TRP A 184 25.26 -38.36 -39.93
C TRP A 184 26.07 -37.96 -41.17
N ALA A 185 26.19 -36.66 -41.36
CA ALA A 185 27.06 -36.02 -42.34
C ALA A 185 28.01 -35.07 -41.61
N LYS A 186 29.32 -35.19 -41.82
CA LYS A 186 30.34 -34.39 -41.14
C LYS A 186 31.28 -33.73 -42.14
N VAL A 187 31.38 -32.41 -42.07
CA VAL A 187 32.27 -31.56 -42.88
C VAL A 187 33.31 -30.99 -41.93
N SER A 188 34.56 -31.45 -42.03
CA SER A 188 35.57 -31.21 -40.99
C SER A 188 36.98 -30.99 -41.54
N GLY A 189 37.63 -29.97 -41.00
CA GLY A 189 39.00 -29.59 -41.33
C GLY A 189 39.06 -28.45 -42.35
N ALA A 190 40.17 -27.71 -42.32
CA ALA A 190 40.37 -26.52 -43.15
C ALA A 190 40.17 -26.83 -44.64
N GLY A 191 39.41 -25.98 -45.34
CA GLY A 191 39.14 -26.12 -46.77
C GLY A 191 38.24 -27.30 -47.14
N SER A 192 37.63 -28.01 -46.17
CA SER A 192 36.55 -28.95 -46.47
C SER A 192 35.29 -28.17 -46.87
N VAL A 193 34.68 -28.49 -48.01
CA VAL A 193 33.54 -27.75 -48.56
C VAL A 193 32.43 -28.70 -49.01
N TRP A 194 31.19 -28.41 -48.64
CA TRP A 194 30.01 -29.04 -49.23
C TRP A 194 29.11 -27.98 -49.87
N VAL A 195 28.96 -28.03 -51.19
CA VAL A 195 28.06 -27.13 -51.94
C VAL A 195 26.82 -27.91 -52.37
N VAL A 196 25.66 -27.47 -51.90
CA VAL A 196 24.35 -27.98 -52.30
C VAL A 196 23.63 -26.90 -53.11
N LYS A 197 23.66 -27.01 -54.43
CA LYS A 197 23.01 -26.02 -55.34
C LYS A 197 21.49 -26.12 -55.40
N THR A 198 20.90 -26.97 -54.56
CA THR A 198 19.47 -27.28 -54.45
C THR A 198 19.05 -27.26 -52.96
N ASN A 199 17.85 -27.73 -52.63
CA ASN A 199 17.37 -27.73 -51.25
C ASN A 199 18.04 -28.83 -50.42
N LEU A 200 18.84 -28.47 -49.40
CA LEU A 200 19.29 -29.40 -48.38
C LEU A 200 18.09 -29.82 -47.52
N THR A 201 17.95 -31.12 -47.23
CA THR A 201 16.90 -31.61 -46.33
C THR A 201 17.48 -32.60 -45.34
N ILE A 202 17.17 -32.42 -44.05
CA ILE A 202 17.60 -33.30 -42.95
C ILE A 202 16.34 -33.81 -42.24
N GLY A 203 16.01 -35.09 -42.47
CA GLY A 203 14.74 -35.71 -42.07
C GLY A 203 13.62 -35.43 -43.07
N SER A 204 13.25 -36.44 -43.87
CA SER A 204 12.25 -36.35 -44.95
C SER A 204 11.68 -37.72 -45.30
N TYR A 205 10.38 -37.79 -45.61
CA TYR A 205 9.62 -38.98 -46.04
C TYR A 205 9.81 -40.25 -45.18
N GLY A 206 8.84 -40.52 -44.30
CA GLY A 206 8.78 -41.76 -43.50
C GLY A 206 9.29 -41.59 -42.06
N LEU A 207 9.59 -42.69 -41.38
CA LEU A 207 10.08 -42.71 -40.01
C LEU A 207 11.55 -42.23 -39.97
N THR A 208 11.74 -40.92 -39.82
CA THR A 208 13.07 -40.29 -39.86
C THR A 208 13.40 -39.58 -38.57
N SER A 209 14.43 -40.03 -37.84
CA SER A 209 14.78 -39.45 -36.55
C SER A 209 16.25 -39.53 -36.18
N GLY A 210 16.72 -38.56 -35.41
CA GLY A 210 18.09 -38.55 -34.88
C GLY A 210 19.19 -38.25 -35.89
N ASN A 211 18.86 -37.85 -37.12
CA ASN A 211 19.85 -37.61 -38.17
C ASN A 211 20.63 -36.29 -37.94
N ARG A 212 21.89 -36.23 -38.35
CA ARG A 212 22.81 -35.14 -37.99
C ARG A 212 23.61 -34.52 -39.14
N LEU A 213 23.80 -33.21 -39.11
CA LEU A 213 24.84 -32.51 -39.87
C LEU A 213 25.81 -31.83 -38.90
N GLU A 214 27.10 -32.11 -39.02
CA GLU A 214 28.17 -31.55 -38.22
C GLU A 214 29.15 -30.77 -39.12
N ILE A 215 29.35 -29.49 -38.83
CA ILE A 215 30.23 -28.57 -39.57
C ILE A 215 31.25 -28.05 -38.56
N GLU A 216 32.47 -28.54 -38.65
CA GLU A 216 33.48 -28.39 -37.58
C GLU A 216 34.89 -28.09 -38.11
N ALA A 217 35.75 -27.59 -37.22
CA ALA A 217 37.18 -27.40 -37.48
C ALA A 217 37.53 -26.67 -38.80
N GLY A 218 36.75 -25.64 -39.17
CA GLY A 218 36.98 -24.86 -40.39
C GLY A 218 36.31 -25.41 -41.66
N GLY A 219 35.35 -26.34 -41.52
CA GLY A 219 34.53 -26.81 -42.62
C GLY A 219 33.46 -25.80 -43.07
N SER A 220 33.11 -25.83 -44.35
CA SER A 220 32.16 -24.90 -44.97
C SER A 220 31.03 -25.63 -45.69
N VAL A 221 29.79 -25.21 -45.45
CA VAL A 221 28.61 -25.72 -46.16
C VAL A 221 27.85 -24.55 -46.79
N ALA A 222 27.52 -24.69 -48.08
CA ALA A 222 26.76 -23.70 -48.84
C ALA A 222 25.49 -24.34 -49.41
N THR A 223 24.31 -23.78 -49.13
CA THR A 223 23.00 -24.33 -49.53
C THR A 223 22.14 -23.27 -50.22
N LEU A 224 21.32 -23.67 -51.21
CA LEU A 224 20.36 -22.76 -51.85
C LEU A 224 19.14 -22.49 -50.94
N ALA A 225 18.60 -23.54 -50.33
CA ALA A 225 17.64 -23.47 -49.24
C ALA A 225 17.82 -24.71 -48.35
N ALA A 226 17.24 -24.70 -47.15
CA ALA A 226 17.41 -25.80 -46.19
C ALA A 226 16.15 -26.07 -45.36
N VAL A 227 15.87 -27.35 -45.12
CA VAL A 227 14.78 -27.80 -44.24
C VAL A 227 15.26 -28.89 -43.30
N VAL A 228 15.14 -28.67 -42.00
CA VAL A 228 15.34 -29.67 -40.95
C VAL A 228 13.96 -30.05 -40.41
N GLY A 229 13.56 -31.31 -40.47
CA GLY A 229 12.24 -31.74 -40.02
C GLY A 229 11.10 -31.42 -41.01
N ALA A 230 11.23 -31.88 -42.26
CA ALA A 230 10.34 -31.53 -43.38
C ALA A 230 8.92 -32.14 -43.30
N GLN A 231 8.68 -33.12 -42.43
CA GLN A 231 7.38 -33.80 -42.24
C GLN A 231 7.17 -34.09 -40.75
N VAL A 232 5.92 -34.36 -40.34
CA VAL A 232 5.56 -34.59 -38.92
C VAL A 232 6.41 -35.69 -38.25
N SER A 233 6.75 -36.74 -39.00
CA SER A 233 7.58 -37.85 -38.55
C SER A 233 9.09 -37.55 -38.50
N ALA A 234 9.54 -36.41 -39.03
CA ALA A 234 10.94 -36.01 -39.09
C ALA A 234 11.35 -35.30 -37.79
N VAL A 235 11.66 -36.09 -36.76
CA VAL A 235 11.83 -35.62 -35.37
C VAL A 235 13.26 -35.76 -34.85
N SER A 236 13.65 -34.91 -33.91
CA SER A 236 14.95 -35.02 -33.21
C SER A 236 16.19 -35.01 -34.13
N ASN A 237 16.10 -34.39 -35.30
CA ASN A 237 17.25 -34.19 -36.18
C ASN A 237 18.08 -32.98 -35.68
N THR A 238 19.40 -33.03 -35.84
CA THR A 238 20.32 -32.02 -35.28
C THR A 238 21.26 -31.45 -36.34
N VAL A 239 21.51 -30.15 -36.30
CA VAL A 239 22.60 -29.51 -37.04
C VAL A 239 23.55 -28.83 -36.06
N ILE A 240 24.85 -29.00 -36.24
CA ILE A 240 25.91 -28.43 -35.39
C ILE A 240 26.87 -27.66 -36.30
N VAL A 241 27.08 -26.38 -36.01
CA VAL A 241 28.13 -25.53 -36.59
C VAL A 241 29.04 -25.11 -35.44
N SER A 242 30.23 -25.70 -35.33
CA SER A 242 31.08 -25.55 -34.15
C SER A 242 32.55 -25.27 -34.47
N GLY A 243 33.14 -24.35 -33.72
CA GLY A 243 34.56 -24.02 -33.81
C GLY A 243 34.87 -22.87 -34.79
N PRO A 244 36.04 -22.21 -34.65
CA PRO A 244 36.41 -21.07 -35.49
C PRO A 244 36.52 -21.43 -36.98
N GLY A 245 35.94 -20.59 -37.83
CA GLY A 245 35.96 -20.78 -39.28
C GLY A 245 35.00 -21.83 -39.82
N SER A 246 34.23 -22.51 -38.96
CA SER A 246 33.15 -23.41 -39.38
C SER A 246 31.94 -22.58 -39.82
N VAL A 247 31.51 -22.70 -41.07
CA VAL A 247 30.49 -21.82 -41.68
C VAL A 247 29.38 -22.61 -42.34
N TRP A 248 28.12 -22.22 -42.10
CA TRP A 248 26.98 -22.60 -42.93
C TRP A 248 26.33 -21.35 -43.55
N THR A 249 26.38 -21.27 -44.88
CA THR A 249 25.75 -20.21 -45.67
C THR A 249 24.56 -20.76 -46.45
N ASN A 250 23.36 -20.25 -46.16
CA ASN A 250 22.11 -20.62 -46.82
C ASN A 250 21.53 -19.41 -47.58
N SER A 251 21.57 -19.40 -48.90
CA SER A 251 21.18 -18.20 -49.68
C SER A 251 19.67 -17.95 -49.77
N GLY A 252 18.85 -18.89 -49.28
CA GLY A 252 17.38 -18.81 -49.29
C GLY A 252 16.75 -18.97 -47.91
N ALA A 253 15.61 -19.66 -47.85
CA ALA A 253 14.92 -19.95 -46.59
C ALA A 253 15.59 -21.13 -45.86
N LEU A 254 15.72 -21.00 -44.54
CA LEU A 254 16.04 -22.10 -43.61
C LEU A 254 14.81 -22.37 -42.75
N SER A 255 14.30 -23.60 -42.80
CA SER A 255 13.19 -24.08 -41.96
C SER A 255 13.71 -25.04 -40.90
N LEU A 256 13.50 -24.72 -39.62
CA LEU A 256 13.82 -25.58 -38.47
C LEU A 256 12.53 -26.10 -37.82
N GLY A 257 12.12 -27.30 -38.22
CA GLY A 257 10.81 -27.86 -37.92
C GLY A 257 9.76 -27.25 -38.83
N GLN A 258 9.67 -27.73 -40.08
CA GLN A 258 8.58 -27.31 -40.97
C GLN A 258 7.26 -27.91 -40.49
N TYR A 259 7.28 -29.23 -40.23
CA TYR A 259 6.20 -29.98 -39.58
C TYR A 259 6.73 -30.87 -38.46
N GLY A 260 8.00 -31.29 -38.54
CA GLY A 260 8.65 -32.15 -37.56
C GLY A 260 8.89 -31.46 -36.23
N SER A 261 8.84 -32.22 -35.14
CA SER A 261 9.03 -31.73 -33.77
C SER A 261 10.41 -32.11 -33.19
N GLY A 262 10.90 -31.34 -32.22
CA GLY A 262 12.10 -31.66 -31.46
C GLY A 262 13.42 -31.50 -32.21
N ASN A 263 13.44 -30.85 -33.37
CA ASN A 263 14.67 -30.68 -34.16
C ASN A 263 15.56 -29.57 -33.57
N CYS A 264 16.87 -29.72 -33.67
CA CYS A 264 17.85 -28.84 -33.02
C CYS A 264 18.87 -28.24 -34.01
N LEU A 265 19.23 -26.99 -33.81
CA LEU A 265 20.33 -26.32 -34.50
C LEU A 265 21.24 -25.63 -33.48
N VAL A 266 22.51 -26.01 -33.44
CA VAL A 266 23.52 -25.47 -32.52
C VAL A 266 24.59 -24.74 -33.30
N VAL A 267 24.80 -23.47 -33.00
CA VAL A 267 25.92 -22.65 -33.49
C VAL A 267 26.79 -22.33 -32.29
N SER A 268 28.05 -22.78 -32.28
CA SER A 268 28.87 -22.73 -31.06
C SER A 268 30.36 -22.51 -31.29
N ASN A 269 31.07 -22.07 -30.24
CA ASN A 269 32.53 -21.96 -30.19
C ASN A 269 33.17 -21.20 -31.38
N GLY A 270 32.52 -20.15 -31.91
CA GLY A 270 33.02 -19.39 -33.06
C GLY A 270 32.51 -19.84 -34.43
N GLY A 271 31.57 -20.81 -34.47
CA GLY A 271 30.85 -21.20 -35.68
C GLY A 271 29.90 -20.12 -36.18
N GLN A 272 29.61 -20.11 -37.48
CA GLN A 272 28.82 -19.07 -38.13
C GLN A 272 27.69 -19.66 -38.99
N LEU A 273 26.48 -19.15 -38.78
CA LEU A 273 25.32 -19.36 -39.64
C LEU A 273 24.96 -18.04 -40.34
N SER A 274 24.76 -18.08 -41.65
CA SER A 274 24.15 -17.00 -42.42
C SER A 274 23.01 -17.55 -43.26
N THR A 275 21.79 -17.02 -43.10
CA THR A 275 20.61 -17.43 -43.88
C THR A 275 19.83 -16.21 -44.36
N PHE A 276 19.23 -16.27 -45.57
CA PHE A 276 18.43 -15.14 -46.06
C PHE A 276 17.11 -14.99 -45.28
N PHE A 277 16.41 -16.09 -45.01
CA PHE A 277 15.19 -16.11 -44.20
C PHE A 277 15.26 -17.26 -43.20
N MET A 278 14.60 -17.14 -42.04
CA MET A 278 14.52 -18.22 -41.06
C MET A 278 13.11 -18.42 -40.52
N GLY A 279 12.52 -19.58 -40.82
CA GLY A 279 11.31 -20.10 -40.21
C GLY A 279 11.64 -21.19 -39.21
N MET A 280 10.98 -21.18 -38.05
CA MET A 280 11.19 -22.16 -37.01
C MET A 280 9.86 -22.56 -36.39
N GLY A 281 9.55 -23.87 -36.37
CA GLY A 281 8.25 -24.39 -35.95
C GLY A 281 7.12 -23.81 -36.80
N GLU A 282 7.08 -24.15 -38.09
CA GLU A 282 6.25 -23.43 -39.07
C GLU A 282 4.76 -23.84 -39.14
N ARG A 283 4.37 -24.93 -38.47
CA ARG A 283 3.03 -25.53 -38.57
C ARG A 283 2.55 -26.04 -37.21
N ALA A 284 1.24 -26.25 -37.06
CA ALA A 284 0.60 -26.61 -35.78
C ALA A 284 1.12 -27.92 -35.15
N GLU A 285 1.62 -28.84 -35.97
CA GLU A 285 2.25 -30.11 -35.56
C GLU A 285 3.70 -29.92 -35.09
N SER A 286 4.35 -28.81 -35.46
CA SER A 286 5.76 -28.58 -35.22
C SER A 286 6.00 -27.89 -33.88
N ARG A 287 6.60 -28.66 -32.96
CA ARG A 287 6.80 -28.25 -31.56
C ARG A 287 8.19 -28.58 -31.05
N LYS A 288 8.61 -27.88 -29.99
CA LYS A 288 9.85 -28.17 -29.25
C LYS A 288 11.11 -28.17 -30.10
N ASN A 289 11.10 -27.50 -31.25
CA ASN A 289 12.33 -27.27 -31.99
C ASN A 289 13.17 -26.25 -31.22
N VAL A 290 14.50 -26.37 -31.29
CA VAL A 290 15.42 -25.54 -30.50
C VAL A 290 16.58 -25.03 -31.35
N MET A 291 16.82 -23.72 -31.34
CA MET A 291 18.05 -23.12 -31.84
C MET A 291 18.90 -22.64 -30.66
N ILE A 292 20.18 -22.99 -30.65
CA ILE A 292 21.14 -22.57 -29.63
C ILE A 292 22.28 -21.83 -30.33
N VAL A 293 22.58 -20.61 -29.90
CA VAL A 293 23.75 -19.85 -30.33
C VAL A 293 24.55 -19.50 -29.08
N THR A 294 25.71 -20.13 -28.88
CA THR A 294 26.46 -20.06 -27.60
C THR A 294 27.97 -19.90 -27.82
N GLY A 295 28.61 -19.16 -26.92
CA GLY A 295 30.05 -19.06 -26.83
C GLY A 295 30.64 -17.90 -27.64
N PRO A 296 31.85 -17.42 -27.29
CA PRO A 296 32.44 -16.23 -27.89
C PRO A 296 32.64 -16.36 -29.40
N GLY A 297 32.19 -15.36 -30.14
CA GLY A 297 32.37 -15.28 -31.60
C GLY A 297 31.42 -16.15 -32.41
N SER A 298 30.52 -16.92 -31.77
CA SER A 298 29.45 -17.64 -32.46
C SER A 298 28.41 -16.66 -33.02
N GLN A 299 28.03 -16.81 -34.30
CA GLN A 299 27.14 -15.86 -34.97
C GLN A 299 26.00 -16.53 -35.74
N ALA A 300 24.79 -15.98 -35.61
CA ALA A 300 23.67 -16.29 -36.50
C ALA A 300 23.15 -15.02 -37.17
N GLN A 301 23.31 -14.94 -38.50
CA GLN A 301 22.84 -13.83 -39.32
C GLN A 301 21.61 -14.26 -40.12
N ILE A 302 20.49 -13.58 -39.89
CA ILE A 302 19.25 -13.75 -40.64
C ILE A 302 19.04 -12.48 -41.47
N LEU A 303 19.28 -12.55 -42.77
CA LEU A 303 19.36 -11.37 -43.64
C LEU A 303 17.97 -10.85 -44.12
N LYS A 304 16.89 -11.29 -43.46
CA LYS A 304 15.51 -10.80 -43.60
C LYS A 304 14.73 -10.95 -42.29
N GLU A 305 13.66 -11.75 -42.28
CA GLU A 305 12.79 -11.99 -41.12
C GLU A 305 13.15 -13.31 -40.42
N LEU A 306 12.98 -13.32 -39.09
CA LEU A 306 13.02 -14.50 -38.23
C LEU A 306 11.62 -14.79 -37.66
N TYR A 307 11.11 -16.01 -37.85
CA TYR A 307 9.85 -16.48 -37.26
C TYR A 307 10.11 -17.66 -36.32
N VAL A 308 9.55 -17.61 -35.11
CA VAL A 308 9.57 -18.68 -34.11
C VAL A 308 8.14 -19.04 -33.74
N GLY A 309 7.67 -20.24 -34.08
CA GLY A 309 6.26 -20.62 -33.96
C GLY A 309 5.38 -19.90 -35.00
N GLN A 310 5.67 -20.13 -36.29
CA GLN A 310 4.86 -19.61 -37.39
C GLN A 310 3.62 -20.51 -37.61
N TYR A 311 2.55 -19.94 -38.17
CA TYR A 311 1.28 -20.62 -38.49
C TYR A 311 0.82 -21.66 -37.44
N ASN A 312 0.78 -21.23 -36.17
CA ASN A 312 0.35 -21.99 -34.99
C ASN A 312 1.35 -23.03 -34.43
N GLY A 313 2.60 -23.06 -34.88
CA GLY A 313 3.67 -23.82 -34.21
C GLY A 313 3.87 -23.39 -32.75
N SER A 314 4.19 -24.34 -31.87
CA SER A 314 4.14 -24.11 -30.41
C SER A 314 5.34 -24.70 -29.65
N GLU A 315 5.63 -24.18 -28.47
CA GLU A 315 6.72 -24.68 -27.60
C GLU A 315 8.14 -24.61 -28.23
N ASN A 316 8.36 -23.79 -29.27
CA ASN A 316 9.68 -23.64 -29.92
C ASN A 316 10.57 -22.63 -29.17
N MET A 317 11.89 -22.83 -29.16
CA MET A 317 12.82 -22.04 -28.34
C MET A 317 14.09 -21.61 -29.09
N ILE A 318 14.44 -20.32 -29.04
CA ILE A 318 15.81 -19.86 -29.34
C ILE A 318 16.51 -19.48 -28.04
N ARG A 319 17.75 -19.96 -27.85
CA ARG A 319 18.61 -19.59 -26.73
C ARG A 319 19.92 -19.00 -27.25
N VAL A 320 20.24 -17.78 -26.80
CA VAL A 320 21.48 -17.07 -27.14
C VAL A 320 22.25 -16.81 -25.84
N SER A 321 23.50 -17.27 -25.74
CA SER A 321 24.27 -17.22 -24.49
C SER A 321 25.78 -17.06 -24.68
N ASP A 322 26.49 -16.81 -23.57
CA ASP A 322 27.94 -16.96 -23.43
C ASP A 322 28.80 -16.15 -24.43
N GLY A 323 28.35 -14.95 -24.82
CA GLY A 323 29.11 -14.09 -25.74
C GLY A 323 28.77 -14.27 -27.22
N ALA A 324 27.64 -14.91 -27.52
CA ALA A 324 27.13 -15.11 -28.88
C ALA A 324 26.39 -13.88 -29.44
N TYR A 325 26.29 -13.82 -30.78
CA TYR A 325 25.68 -12.71 -31.52
C TYR A 325 24.61 -13.20 -32.51
N VAL A 326 23.44 -12.56 -32.48
CA VAL A 326 22.36 -12.77 -33.47
C VAL A 326 22.04 -11.46 -34.18
N TYR A 327 21.83 -11.51 -35.50
CA TYR A 327 21.44 -10.37 -36.34
C TYR A 327 20.21 -10.68 -37.19
N THR A 328 19.29 -9.72 -37.28
CA THR A 328 18.06 -9.78 -38.10
C THR A 328 17.82 -8.43 -38.77
N SER A 329 17.63 -8.37 -40.09
CA SER A 329 17.58 -7.10 -40.86
C SER A 329 16.17 -6.57 -41.20
N ASN A 330 15.12 -7.37 -40.99
CA ASN A 330 13.73 -6.95 -41.26
C ASN A 330 12.75 -7.31 -40.12
N GLY A 331 13.27 -7.42 -38.89
CA GLY A 331 12.47 -7.74 -37.71
C GLY A 331 12.32 -9.23 -37.40
N ALA A 332 11.56 -9.52 -36.35
CA ALA A 332 11.32 -10.89 -35.89
C ALA A 332 9.89 -11.07 -35.34
N HIS A 333 9.42 -12.31 -35.34
CA HIS A 333 8.11 -12.71 -34.84
C HIS A 333 8.25 -13.93 -33.92
N ILE A 334 7.84 -13.79 -32.66
CA ILE A 334 7.84 -14.87 -31.66
C ILE A 334 6.38 -15.21 -31.37
N GLY A 335 5.90 -16.34 -31.88
CA GLY A 335 4.48 -16.73 -31.85
C GLY A 335 3.64 -15.97 -32.88
N PHE A 336 3.83 -16.27 -34.16
CA PHE A 336 2.96 -15.79 -35.24
C PHE A 336 1.76 -16.75 -35.37
N GLY A 337 0.68 -16.48 -34.64
CA GLY A 337 -0.39 -17.43 -34.34
C GLY A 337 0.00 -18.54 -33.35
N GLY A 338 1.29 -18.86 -33.24
CA GLY A 338 1.85 -19.84 -32.30
C GLY A 338 1.66 -19.50 -30.82
N VAL A 339 1.67 -20.54 -29.97
CA VAL A 339 1.57 -20.42 -28.51
C VAL A 339 2.80 -20.98 -27.78
N SER A 340 3.12 -20.40 -26.63
CA SER A 340 4.21 -20.86 -25.75
C SER A 340 5.59 -20.94 -26.42
N ASN A 341 5.83 -20.16 -27.48
CA ASN A 341 7.16 -20.03 -28.09
C ASN A 341 8.01 -19.04 -27.28
N SER A 342 9.33 -19.24 -27.27
CA SER A 342 10.25 -18.51 -26.41
C SER A 342 11.54 -18.10 -27.12
N VAL A 343 12.06 -16.94 -26.75
CA VAL A 343 13.45 -16.55 -27.06
C VAL A 343 14.11 -16.08 -25.76
N VAL A 344 15.30 -16.59 -25.48
CA VAL A 344 16.08 -16.31 -24.27
C VAL A 344 17.46 -15.79 -24.66
N LEU A 345 17.82 -14.65 -24.10
CA LEU A 345 19.14 -14.03 -24.20
C LEU A 345 19.71 -13.88 -22.80
N GLU A 346 20.91 -14.40 -22.59
CA GLU A 346 21.53 -14.41 -21.27
C GLU A 346 23.06 -14.25 -21.36
N GLY A 347 23.64 -13.64 -20.33
CA GLY A 347 25.09 -13.57 -20.16
C GLY A 347 25.72 -12.31 -20.75
N PRO A 348 26.89 -11.91 -20.21
CA PRO A 348 27.61 -10.73 -20.68
C PRO A 348 28.14 -10.97 -22.10
N GLN A 349 28.23 -9.89 -22.88
CA GLN A 349 28.63 -9.92 -24.31
C GLN A 349 27.69 -10.75 -25.22
N THR A 350 26.52 -11.17 -24.72
CA THR A 350 25.47 -11.75 -25.56
C THR A 350 24.63 -10.63 -26.20
N TYR A 351 24.44 -10.68 -27.52
CA TYR A 351 23.79 -9.63 -28.29
C TYR A 351 22.72 -10.17 -29.25
N TRP A 352 21.60 -9.46 -29.37
CA TRP A 352 20.73 -9.54 -30.55
C TRP A 352 20.49 -8.15 -31.11
N TRP A 353 20.81 -8.02 -32.40
CA TRP A 353 20.67 -6.79 -33.16
C TRP A 353 19.56 -6.93 -34.19
N VAL A 354 18.49 -6.13 -34.02
CA VAL A 354 17.41 -6.00 -35.00
C VAL A 354 17.56 -4.68 -35.74
N GLU A 355 17.98 -4.75 -37.00
CA GLU A 355 18.13 -3.59 -37.88
C GLU A 355 16.90 -3.41 -38.79
N GLY A 356 16.72 -2.20 -39.31
CA GLY A 356 15.72 -1.86 -40.33
C GLY A 356 14.79 -0.72 -39.92
N SER A 357 14.49 0.17 -40.86
CA SER A 357 13.46 1.21 -40.69
C SER A 357 12.10 0.53 -40.44
N TYR A 358 11.54 0.72 -39.24
CA TYR A 358 10.32 0.05 -38.73
C TYR A 358 10.46 -1.44 -38.36
N ALA A 359 11.66 -2.02 -38.41
CA ALA A 359 11.89 -3.37 -37.91
C ALA A 359 11.72 -3.45 -36.38
N LYS A 360 11.08 -4.52 -35.93
CA LYS A 360 10.74 -4.75 -34.51
C LYS A 360 10.58 -6.24 -34.23
N ILE A 361 10.65 -6.60 -32.95
CA ILE A 361 10.29 -7.92 -32.45
C ILE A 361 8.81 -7.89 -32.09
N ASN A 362 8.00 -8.66 -32.81
CA ASN A 362 6.59 -8.86 -32.51
C ASN A 362 6.46 -10.12 -31.66
N LEU A 363 6.22 -9.95 -30.37
CA LEU A 363 6.03 -11.02 -29.40
C LEU A 363 4.54 -11.30 -29.25
N GLY A 364 4.05 -12.43 -29.79
CA GLY A 364 2.63 -12.79 -29.78
C GLY A 364 1.81 -12.00 -30.79
N TYR A 365 2.15 -12.13 -32.08
CA TYR A 365 1.37 -11.56 -33.18
C TYR A 365 0.29 -12.56 -33.59
N TYR A 366 -0.96 -12.31 -33.20
CA TYR A 366 -2.06 -13.30 -33.08
C TYR A 366 -1.80 -14.47 -32.11
N GLY A 367 -0.55 -14.77 -31.75
CA GLY A 367 -0.17 -15.83 -30.83
C GLY A 367 -0.25 -15.44 -29.34
N SER A 368 -0.59 -16.38 -28.47
CA SER A 368 -0.75 -16.16 -27.02
C SER A 368 0.28 -16.91 -26.17
N TYR A 369 0.58 -16.41 -24.97
CA TYR A 369 1.51 -17.02 -24.00
C TYR A 369 2.97 -17.20 -24.48
N ASN A 370 3.41 -16.43 -25.48
CA ASN A 370 4.79 -16.42 -25.95
C ASN A 370 5.67 -15.52 -25.06
N SER A 371 6.98 -15.79 -25.02
CA SER A 371 7.92 -15.03 -24.17
C SER A 371 9.20 -14.57 -24.86
N LEU A 372 9.70 -13.40 -24.45
CA LEU A 372 11.06 -12.93 -24.71
C LEU A 372 11.72 -12.61 -23.38
N THR A 373 12.84 -13.25 -23.09
CA THR A 373 13.66 -12.99 -21.90
C THR A 373 15.02 -12.46 -22.31
N VAL A 374 15.42 -11.31 -21.75
CA VAL A 374 16.77 -10.76 -21.84
C VAL A 374 17.28 -10.61 -20.41
N SER A 375 18.44 -11.19 -20.10
CA SER A 375 18.93 -11.30 -18.72
C SER A 375 20.46 -11.28 -18.62
N ASN A 376 20.98 -11.19 -17.40
CA ASN A 376 22.38 -11.42 -17.05
C ASN A 376 23.38 -10.61 -17.90
N GLN A 377 23.16 -9.29 -18.01
CA GLN A 377 23.98 -8.34 -18.77
C GLN A 377 24.00 -8.53 -20.31
N ALA A 378 23.09 -9.34 -20.85
CA ALA A 378 22.85 -9.39 -22.29
C ALA A 378 22.39 -8.03 -22.83
N SER A 379 22.50 -7.83 -24.14
CA SER A 379 22.14 -6.57 -24.80
C SER A 379 21.17 -6.78 -25.96
N LEU A 380 20.15 -5.92 -26.03
CA LEU A 380 19.13 -5.93 -27.08
C LEU A 380 19.13 -4.60 -27.85
N ASN A 381 18.98 -4.69 -29.18
CA ASN A 381 18.68 -3.57 -30.06
C ASN A 381 17.46 -3.90 -30.92
N GLY A 382 16.51 -2.95 -31.05
CA GLY A 382 15.25 -3.11 -31.75
C GLY A 382 14.04 -2.72 -30.90
N GLY A 383 12.92 -2.34 -31.52
CA GLY A 383 11.64 -2.15 -30.81
C GLY A 383 10.99 -3.50 -30.47
N VAL A 384 10.17 -3.54 -29.40
CA VAL A 384 9.40 -4.73 -29.01
C VAL A 384 7.91 -4.37 -28.90
N ASP A 385 7.08 -5.13 -29.61
CA ASP A 385 5.62 -5.06 -29.52
C ASP A 385 5.12 -6.38 -28.87
N VAL A 386 4.49 -6.29 -27.69
CA VAL A 386 3.99 -7.43 -26.93
C VAL A 386 2.47 -7.56 -27.10
N GLY A 387 2.03 -8.70 -27.62
CA GLY A 387 0.62 -9.07 -27.78
C GLY A 387 -0.13 -8.24 -28.83
N ASN A 388 0.32 -8.26 -30.08
CA ASN A 388 -0.48 -7.69 -31.16
C ASN A 388 -1.63 -8.67 -31.47
N GLN A 389 -2.81 -8.40 -30.90
CA GLN A 389 -3.99 -9.28 -30.84
C GLN A 389 -3.78 -10.60 -30.07
N GLY A 390 -2.56 -10.93 -29.66
CA GLY A 390 -2.23 -12.07 -28.80
C GLY A 390 -2.38 -11.77 -27.31
N HIS A 391 -2.74 -12.78 -26.51
CA HIS A 391 -3.00 -12.62 -25.07
C HIS A 391 -1.89 -13.22 -24.20
N GLY A 392 -1.66 -12.67 -23.01
CA GLY A 392 -0.79 -13.29 -22.00
C GLY A 392 0.69 -13.43 -22.39
N ASN A 393 1.16 -12.67 -23.39
CA ASN A 393 2.56 -12.71 -23.82
C ASN A 393 3.44 -11.88 -22.87
N ARG A 394 4.70 -12.27 -22.71
CA ARG A 394 5.57 -11.75 -21.64
C ARG A 394 6.97 -11.36 -22.10
N LEU A 395 7.31 -10.09 -21.93
CA LEU A 395 8.68 -9.57 -22.03
C LEU A 395 9.31 -9.49 -20.62
N LEU A 396 10.48 -10.10 -20.44
CA LEU A 396 11.30 -9.98 -19.24
C LEU A 396 12.66 -9.37 -19.59
N VAL A 397 13.04 -8.29 -18.91
CA VAL A 397 14.33 -7.61 -19.00
C VAL A 397 14.90 -7.50 -17.59
N ASN A 398 16.01 -8.18 -17.32
CA ASN A 398 16.46 -8.44 -15.95
C ASN A 398 18.00 -8.42 -15.80
N ASP A 399 18.52 -8.32 -14.58
CA ASP A 399 19.93 -8.54 -14.22
C ASP A 399 20.95 -7.75 -15.09
N GLY A 400 20.83 -6.42 -15.11
CA GLY A 400 21.81 -5.50 -15.68
C GLY A 400 21.82 -5.40 -17.20
N VAL A 401 20.71 -5.75 -17.87
CA VAL A 401 20.57 -5.68 -19.33
C VAL A 401 20.66 -4.26 -19.86
N ARG A 402 21.27 -4.11 -21.04
CA ARG A 402 21.23 -2.86 -21.82
C ARG A 402 20.32 -3.04 -23.03
N TRP A 403 19.16 -2.38 -23.03
CA TRP A 403 18.30 -2.28 -24.19
C TRP A 403 18.34 -0.85 -24.72
N THR A 404 18.98 -0.66 -25.89
CA THR A 404 19.20 0.66 -26.48
C THR A 404 18.69 0.72 -27.90
N ASN A 405 18.44 1.94 -28.39
CA ASN A 405 17.90 2.19 -29.73
C ASN A 405 16.58 1.46 -30.04
N GLY A 406 15.81 1.08 -29.01
CA GLY A 406 14.51 0.48 -29.21
C GLY A 406 13.53 1.49 -29.81
N TYR A 407 12.91 1.17 -30.93
CA TYR A 407 12.00 2.12 -31.58
C TYR A 407 10.73 2.36 -30.76
N SER A 408 10.15 1.28 -30.22
CA SER A 408 8.95 1.27 -29.39
C SER A 408 9.02 0.18 -28.33
N LEU A 409 8.31 0.40 -27.21
CA LEU A 409 7.78 -0.67 -26.36
C LEU A 409 6.26 -0.56 -26.37
N ARG A 410 5.58 -1.50 -27.01
CA ARG A 410 4.10 -1.52 -27.04
C ARG A 410 3.54 -2.73 -26.33
N LEU A 411 2.39 -2.54 -25.66
CA LEU A 411 1.59 -3.63 -25.09
C LEU A 411 0.18 -3.59 -25.67
N GLY A 412 -0.31 -4.72 -26.15
CA GLY A 412 -1.63 -4.83 -26.77
C GLY A 412 -1.86 -4.00 -28.06
N PRO A 413 -0.88 -3.79 -28.98
CA PRO A 413 -1.09 -3.00 -30.18
C PRO A 413 -2.03 -3.68 -31.20
N GLY A 414 -2.46 -2.92 -32.21
CA GLY A 414 -3.43 -3.36 -33.22
C GLY A 414 -4.88 -2.98 -32.86
N THR A 415 -5.78 -2.96 -33.84
CA THR A 415 -7.15 -2.40 -33.70
C THR A 415 -8.10 -3.18 -32.81
N SER A 416 -7.87 -4.48 -32.62
CA SER A 416 -8.56 -5.33 -31.65
C SER A 416 -7.81 -5.44 -30.31
N GLY A 417 -6.47 -5.40 -30.36
CA GLY A 417 -5.57 -5.33 -29.21
C GLY A 417 -5.46 -6.63 -28.40
N GLY A 418 -4.24 -7.04 -28.07
CA GLY A 418 -4.02 -8.18 -27.17
C GLY A 418 -4.15 -7.77 -25.70
N SER A 419 -4.84 -8.60 -24.90
CA SER A 419 -5.07 -8.35 -23.45
C SER A 419 -4.18 -9.21 -22.54
N HIS A 420 -3.95 -8.78 -21.30
CA HIS A 420 -3.14 -9.46 -20.28
C HIS A 420 -1.64 -9.63 -20.63
N ASN A 421 -1.11 -8.81 -21.53
CA ASN A 421 0.31 -8.85 -21.88
C ASN A 421 1.15 -8.09 -20.85
N GLU A 422 2.33 -8.63 -20.51
CA GLU A 422 3.21 -8.09 -19.48
C GLU A 422 4.60 -7.74 -20.05
N ALA A 423 5.14 -6.61 -19.62
CA ALA A 423 6.56 -6.28 -19.71
C ALA A 423 7.11 -6.00 -18.32
N LEU A 424 8.14 -6.74 -17.90
CA LEU A 424 8.80 -6.61 -16.61
C LEU A 424 10.26 -6.20 -16.83
N ILE A 425 10.65 -5.04 -16.32
CA ILE A 425 12.00 -4.47 -16.43
C ILE A 425 12.56 -4.30 -15.01
N THR A 426 13.65 -5.03 -14.70
CA THR A 426 14.16 -5.19 -13.32
C THR A 426 15.67 -5.27 -13.22
N GLY A 427 16.17 -5.28 -11.98
CA GLY A 427 17.53 -5.74 -11.66
C GLY A 427 18.66 -4.86 -12.23
N ASN A 428 18.61 -3.55 -12.02
CA ASN A 428 19.58 -2.58 -12.57
C ASN A 428 19.60 -2.48 -14.11
N SER A 429 18.54 -2.92 -14.81
CA SER A 429 18.50 -2.86 -16.27
C SER A 429 18.32 -1.43 -16.79
N GLN A 430 18.99 -1.12 -17.91
CA GLN A 430 18.96 0.19 -18.56
C GLN A 430 18.24 0.09 -19.90
N VAL A 431 17.07 0.72 -20.00
CA VAL A 431 16.21 0.66 -21.18
C VAL A 431 15.96 2.05 -21.75
N ARG A 432 16.18 2.21 -23.07
CA ARG A 432 15.87 3.44 -23.80
C ARG A 432 15.09 3.13 -25.07
N VAL A 433 13.84 3.57 -25.12
CA VAL A 433 12.92 3.37 -26.25
C VAL A 433 12.29 4.67 -26.75
N GLY A 434 11.95 4.76 -28.04
CA GLY A 434 11.34 5.96 -28.64
C GLY A 434 10.02 6.34 -27.99
N TYR A 435 9.08 5.40 -27.88
CA TYR A 435 7.80 5.59 -27.20
C TYR A 435 7.35 4.33 -26.46
N VAL A 436 6.57 4.53 -25.39
CA VAL A 436 5.87 3.50 -24.63
C VAL A 436 4.37 3.72 -24.80
N GLU A 437 3.67 2.72 -25.34
CA GLU A 437 2.24 2.83 -25.67
C GLU A 437 1.49 1.55 -25.33
N PHE A 438 0.37 1.68 -24.63
CA PHE A 438 -0.59 0.61 -24.44
C PHE A 438 -1.74 0.83 -25.43
N GLY A 439 -1.98 -0.19 -26.27
CA GLY A 439 -2.92 -0.16 -27.39
C GLY A 439 -4.38 -0.34 -26.96
N TRP A 440 -5.12 -1.18 -27.70
CA TRP A 440 -6.56 -1.37 -27.50
C TRP A 440 -6.91 -2.50 -26.50
N GLY A 441 -5.96 -3.40 -26.23
CA GLY A 441 -6.20 -4.53 -25.33
C GLY A 441 -6.31 -4.12 -23.87
N MET A 442 -7.01 -4.93 -23.07
CA MET A 442 -7.30 -4.67 -21.66
C MET A 442 -6.29 -5.32 -20.72
N SER A 443 -6.19 -4.83 -19.49
CA SER A 443 -5.39 -5.44 -18.42
C SER A 443 -3.91 -5.72 -18.80
N ASN A 444 -3.35 -4.90 -19.69
CA ASN A 444 -1.93 -4.95 -20.07
C ASN A 444 -1.07 -4.27 -18.99
N ARG A 445 0.18 -4.71 -18.79
CA ARG A 445 1.00 -4.28 -17.64
C ARG A 445 2.47 -4.03 -17.98
N LEU A 446 3.00 -2.87 -17.59
CA LEU A 446 4.43 -2.58 -17.53
C LEU A 446 4.86 -2.40 -16.07
N VAL A 447 5.92 -3.10 -15.65
CA VAL A 447 6.52 -2.93 -14.32
C VAL A 447 7.98 -2.56 -14.47
N LEU A 448 8.39 -1.47 -13.82
CA LEU A 448 9.78 -1.11 -13.55
C LEU A 448 10.04 -1.35 -12.07
N SER A 449 11.03 -2.18 -11.73
CA SER A 449 11.33 -2.45 -10.31
C SER A 449 12.82 -2.63 -10.01
N GLY A 450 13.20 -2.35 -8.78
CA GLY A 450 14.56 -2.47 -8.27
C GLY A 450 15.41 -1.22 -8.52
N THR A 451 16.31 -0.95 -7.57
CA THR A 451 17.29 0.12 -7.63
C THR A 451 18.12 0.04 -8.91
N GLY A 452 18.51 1.20 -9.45
CA GLY A 452 19.31 1.30 -10.67
C GLY A 452 18.58 0.94 -11.97
N THR A 453 17.40 0.34 -11.92
CA THR A 453 16.56 0.09 -13.10
C THR A 453 16.08 1.41 -13.67
N THR A 454 16.32 1.65 -14.96
CA THR A 454 15.95 2.90 -15.64
C THR A 454 15.21 2.64 -16.95
N LEU A 455 14.11 3.36 -17.16
CA LEU A 455 13.43 3.46 -18.45
C LEU A 455 13.40 4.92 -18.91
N ARG A 456 13.99 5.21 -20.07
CA ARG A 456 13.87 6.52 -20.72
C ARG A 456 13.08 6.43 -22.02
N THR A 457 12.08 7.28 -22.18
CA THR A 457 11.28 7.36 -23.40
C THR A 457 10.90 8.79 -23.81
N THR A 458 10.56 9.00 -25.07
CA THR A 458 10.10 10.30 -25.57
C THR A 458 8.64 10.52 -25.22
N VAL A 459 7.77 9.59 -25.61
CA VAL A 459 6.31 9.66 -25.39
C VAL A 459 5.86 8.48 -24.55
N LEU A 460 4.98 8.72 -23.58
CA LEU A 460 4.34 7.68 -22.78
C LEU A 460 2.81 7.78 -22.90
N SER A 461 2.15 6.67 -23.18
CA SER A 461 0.71 6.56 -22.99
C SER A 461 0.30 5.22 -22.37
N THR A 462 -0.24 5.30 -21.15
CA THR A 462 -0.83 4.17 -20.42
C THR A 462 -2.32 4.09 -20.71
N GLY A 463 -2.63 3.52 -21.87
CA GLY A 463 -3.97 3.29 -22.39
C GLY A 463 -4.39 4.42 -23.32
N LEU A 464 -4.01 4.34 -24.61
CA LEU A 464 -4.58 5.24 -25.62
C LEU A 464 -6.02 4.86 -25.95
N ARG A 465 -6.34 3.56 -25.91
CA ARG A 465 -7.64 2.97 -26.30
C ARG A 465 -7.98 1.67 -25.53
N GLY A 466 -7.20 1.32 -24.51
CA GLY A 466 -7.35 0.12 -23.68
C GLY A 466 -7.78 0.48 -22.26
N ARG A 467 -8.40 -0.46 -21.56
CA ARG A 467 -8.87 -0.29 -20.17
C ARG A 467 -8.07 -1.16 -19.20
N GLU A 468 -8.14 -0.84 -17.90
CA GLU A 468 -7.53 -1.61 -16.81
C GLU A 468 -6.01 -1.82 -16.93
N SER A 469 -5.34 -1.08 -17.82
CA SER A 469 -3.90 -1.25 -18.04
C SER A 469 -3.11 -0.51 -16.97
N SER A 470 -1.98 -1.08 -16.58
CA SER A 470 -1.16 -0.56 -15.47
C SER A 470 0.30 -0.32 -15.86
N LEU A 471 0.86 0.80 -15.39
CA LEU A 471 2.30 1.03 -15.35
C LEU A 471 2.70 1.27 -13.90
N ILE A 472 3.59 0.43 -13.39
CA ILE A 472 4.08 0.51 -12.01
C ILE A 472 5.58 0.80 -12.03
N VAL A 473 6.00 1.84 -11.30
CA VAL A 473 7.40 2.17 -11.02
C VAL A 473 7.62 1.96 -9.52
N SER A 474 8.49 1.02 -9.15
CA SER A 474 8.64 0.62 -7.75
C SER A 474 10.07 0.28 -7.31
N SER A 475 10.26 0.22 -5.98
CA SER A 475 11.46 -0.34 -5.34
C SER A 475 12.78 0.28 -5.80
N GLY A 476 12.81 1.59 -6.02
CA GLY A 476 14.01 2.33 -6.45
C GLY A 476 14.22 2.46 -7.96
N ALA A 477 13.27 2.01 -8.78
CA ALA A 477 13.32 2.19 -10.22
C ALA A 477 12.99 3.63 -10.66
N CYS A 478 13.54 4.06 -11.79
CA CYS A 478 13.38 5.42 -12.32
C CYS A 478 12.84 5.43 -13.77
N LEU A 479 11.80 6.24 -13.99
CA LEU A 479 11.19 6.51 -15.29
C LEU A 479 11.48 7.96 -15.72
N THR A 480 11.91 8.15 -16.96
CA THR A 480 12.10 9.50 -17.54
C THR A 480 11.35 9.63 -18.86
N THR A 481 10.42 10.57 -18.92
CA THR A 481 9.65 10.94 -20.11
C THR A 481 10.03 12.36 -20.55
N VAL A 482 10.29 12.55 -21.85
CA VAL A 482 10.82 13.83 -22.39
C VAL A 482 9.88 14.56 -23.36
N PHE A 483 8.60 14.20 -23.37
CA PHE A 483 7.54 14.90 -24.10
C PHE A 483 6.20 14.76 -23.36
N MET A 484 5.06 14.82 -24.06
CA MET A 484 3.73 14.59 -23.48
C MET A 484 3.56 13.17 -22.91
N THR A 485 2.88 13.07 -21.77
CA THR A 485 2.45 11.79 -21.18
C THR A 485 0.93 11.75 -21.02
N TYR A 486 0.33 10.61 -21.35
CA TYR A 486 -1.11 10.36 -21.20
C TYR A 486 -1.36 9.16 -20.28
N VAL A 487 -2.06 9.38 -19.17
CA VAL A 487 -2.55 8.33 -18.26
C VAL A 487 -4.04 8.14 -18.54
N GLY A 488 -4.37 7.10 -19.32
CA GLY A 488 -5.71 6.80 -19.79
C GLY A 488 -6.30 7.89 -20.70
N ALA A 489 -5.95 7.87 -21.99
CA ALA A 489 -6.62 8.65 -23.01
C ALA A 489 -7.78 7.86 -23.63
N SER A 490 -8.87 8.55 -24.00
CA SER A 490 -10.07 8.01 -24.69
C SER A 490 -10.77 6.80 -24.05
N THR A 491 -10.27 6.28 -22.93
CA THR A 491 -10.66 5.03 -22.28
C THR A 491 -10.34 5.09 -20.78
N GLY A 492 -11.07 4.29 -20.00
CA GLY A 492 -11.09 4.40 -18.54
C GLY A 492 -10.32 3.30 -17.79
N THR A 493 -10.31 3.45 -16.47
CA THR A 493 -9.77 2.50 -15.47
C THR A 493 -8.28 2.14 -15.57
N ASN A 494 -7.47 2.94 -16.26
CA ASN A 494 -6.02 2.74 -16.32
C ASN A 494 -5.31 3.32 -15.08
N LEU A 495 -4.24 2.68 -14.64
CA LEU A 495 -3.46 3.04 -13.45
C LEU A 495 -2.00 3.34 -13.82
N MET A 496 -1.49 4.48 -13.36
CA MET A 496 -0.06 4.72 -13.23
C MET A 496 0.30 4.82 -11.75
N GLN A 497 1.24 4.01 -11.29
CA GLN A 497 1.66 3.95 -9.89
C GLN A 497 3.16 4.22 -9.77
N VAL A 498 3.56 5.07 -8.83
CA VAL A 498 4.95 5.34 -8.46
C VAL A 498 5.06 5.18 -6.94
N THR A 499 5.70 4.11 -6.47
CA THR A 499 5.65 3.68 -5.05
C THR A 499 7.01 3.20 -4.54
N GLY A 500 7.33 3.56 -3.30
CA GLY A 500 8.49 3.04 -2.58
C GLY A 500 9.71 3.96 -2.64
N ALA A 501 10.46 3.98 -1.53
CA ALA A 501 11.58 4.88 -1.34
C ALA A 501 12.59 4.82 -2.50
N GLY A 502 12.94 5.99 -3.03
CA GLY A 502 13.86 6.14 -4.15
C GLY A 502 13.29 5.82 -5.54
N SER A 503 12.03 5.38 -5.65
CA SER A 503 11.37 5.32 -6.96
C SER A 503 10.98 6.70 -7.46
N ALA A 504 11.24 6.94 -8.75
CA ALA A 504 11.09 8.27 -9.33
C ALA A 504 10.47 8.26 -10.73
N TRP A 505 9.68 9.29 -11.03
CA TRP A 505 9.26 9.62 -12.39
C TRP A 505 9.52 11.09 -12.72
N TYR A 506 10.32 11.32 -13.77
CA TYR A 506 10.66 12.65 -14.27
C TYR A 506 10.04 12.89 -15.66
N ASN A 507 8.98 13.70 -15.72
CA ASN A 507 8.35 14.15 -16.96
C ASN A 507 8.80 15.57 -17.32
N VAL A 508 9.94 15.67 -18.00
CA VAL A 508 10.71 16.93 -18.12
C VAL A 508 10.45 17.74 -19.39
N GLY A 509 9.67 17.24 -20.35
CA GLY A 509 9.50 17.86 -21.67
C GLY A 509 8.06 18.09 -22.14
N GLY A 510 7.07 17.98 -21.25
CA GLY A 510 5.66 18.17 -21.63
C GLY A 510 4.70 18.17 -20.43
N SER A 511 3.41 18.32 -20.72
CA SER A 511 2.35 18.14 -19.72
C SER A 511 2.01 16.65 -19.53
N VAL A 512 1.55 16.31 -18.33
CA VAL A 512 0.86 15.05 -18.05
C VAL A 512 -0.66 15.27 -18.15
N TYR A 513 -1.32 14.39 -18.88
CA TYR A 513 -2.77 14.35 -19.01
C TYR A 513 -3.30 13.08 -18.37
N ILE A 514 -4.16 13.20 -17.36
CA ILE A 514 -4.83 12.08 -16.70
C ILE A 514 -6.30 12.11 -17.13
N GLY A 515 -6.74 11.12 -17.92
CA GLY A 515 -8.15 10.99 -18.31
C GLY A 515 -8.64 11.83 -19.50
N THR A 516 -7.79 12.24 -20.44
CA THR A 516 -8.26 12.96 -21.64
C THR A 516 -9.12 12.05 -22.51
N GLY A 517 -10.45 12.19 -22.43
CA GLY A 517 -11.41 11.37 -23.15
C GLY A 517 -11.80 10.08 -22.41
N GLY A 518 -11.34 9.87 -21.17
CA GLY A 518 -11.47 8.60 -20.46
C GLY A 518 -11.78 8.78 -18.97
N ASP A 519 -12.49 7.81 -18.38
CA ASP A 519 -13.05 7.96 -17.03
C ASP A 519 -12.35 7.07 -15.98
N ASN A 520 -12.26 7.53 -14.72
CA ASN A 520 -11.69 6.77 -13.59
C ASN A 520 -10.26 6.25 -13.82
N ASN A 521 -9.44 6.99 -14.59
CA ASN A 521 -8.00 6.75 -14.69
C ASN A 521 -7.28 7.39 -13.49
N ARG A 522 -6.19 6.77 -13.03
CA ARG A 522 -5.54 7.15 -11.77
C ARG A 522 -4.02 7.27 -11.89
N LEU A 523 -3.49 8.28 -11.21
CA LEU A 523 -2.08 8.39 -10.84
C LEU A 523 -1.95 8.23 -9.33
N GLU A 524 -1.22 7.22 -8.86
CA GLU A 524 -1.03 6.94 -7.43
C GLU A 524 0.46 7.08 -7.09
N ILE A 525 0.76 7.96 -6.12
CA ILE A 525 2.11 8.33 -5.71
C ILE A 525 2.20 8.06 -4.20
N SER A 526 3.04 7.11 -3.78
CA SER A 526 3.07 6.62 -2.39
C SER A 526 4.46 6.23 -1.90
N ASP A 527 4.59 6.09 -0.57
CA ASP A 527 5.72 5.45 0.11
C ASP A 527 7.09 6.06 -0.24
N ASP A 528 7.28 7.35 0.05
CA ASP A 528 8.50 8.14 -0.19
C ASP A 528 9.00 8.20 -1.65
N ALA A 529 8.12 7.92 -2.61
CA ALA A 529 8.41 8.09 -4.03
C ALA A 529 8.40 9.56 -4.49
N PHE A 530 9.04 9.84 -5.62
CA PHE A 530 9.15 11.20 -6.17
C PHE A 530 8.61 11.30 -7.60
N VAL A 531 7.75 12.29 -7.88
CA VAL A 531 7.25 12.58 -9.23
C VAL A 531 7.41 14.05 -9.56
N PHE A 532 8.02 14.36 -10.71
CA PHE A 532 8.19 15.71 -11.23
C PHE A 532 7.56 15.85 -12.62
N ASN A 533 6.76 16.90 -12.84
CA ASN A 533 6.19 17.23 -14.16
C ASN A 533 6.21 18.73 -14.43
N THR A 534 6.27 19.13 -15.70
CA THR A 534 6.11 20.54 -16.07
C THR A 534 4.70 21.06 -15.76
N ASN A 535 3.65 20.35 -16.16
CA ASN A 535 2.24 20.66 -15.82
C ASN A 535 1.43 19.36 -15.72
N ALA A 536 0.28 19.40 -15.03
CA ALA A 536 -0.67 18.30 -14.93
C ALA A 536 -2.11 18.75 -15.22
N LEU A 537 -2.84 17.95 -16.00
CA LEU A 537 -4.26 18.14 -16.31
C LEU A 537 -5.04 16.88 -15.93
N VAL A 538 -5.82 16.95 -14.86
CA VAL A 538 -6.70 15.87 -14.39
C VAL A 538 -8.10 16.09 -14.98
N GLY A 539 -8.62 15.12 -15.73
CA GLY A 539 -9.86 15.26 -16.52
C GLY A 539 -9.69 15.85 -17.92
N GLY A 540 -8.45 16.11 -18.36
CA GLY A 540 -8.11 16.37 -19.76
C GLY A 540 -8.76 17.58 -20.45
N THR A 541 -8.72 17.55 -21.79
CA THR A 541 -9.09 18.66 -22.69
C THR A 541 -10.07 18.24 -23.80
N SER A 542 -11.07 17.42 -23.48
CA SER A 542 -12.03 16.86 -24.44
C SER A 542 -13.45 16.91 -23.90
N THR A 543 -14.38 17.44 -24.70
CA THR A 543 -15.71 17.89 -24.23
C THR A 543 -16.77 16.79 -24.05
N THR A 544 -16.41 15.50 -24.01
CA THR A 544 -17.37 14.39 -24.10
C THR A 544 -17.19 13.26 -23.09
N THR A 545 -15.98 13.05 -22.57
CA THR A 545 -15.61 11.98 -21.62
C THR A 545 -14.33 12.39 -20.91
N GLY A 546 -14.17 12.04 -19.62
CA GLY A 546 -13.14 12.64 -18.76
C GLY A 546 -13.58 12.80 -17.31
N HIS A 547 -14.28 11.81 -16.75
CA HIS A 547 -14.90 11.87 -15.43
C HIS A 547 -14.16 11.03 -14.38
N LEU A 548 -14.24 11.44 -13.11
CA LEU A 548 -13.73 10.67 -11.95
C LEU A 548 -12.23 10.33 -12.00
N ASN A 549 -11.43 10.99 -12.86
CA ASN A 549 -9.99 10.76 -12.93
C ASN A 549 -9.30 11.37 -11.71
N GLY A 550 -8.29 10.68 -11.21
CA GLY A 550 -7.75 10.91 -9.88
C GLY A 550 -6.24 10.99 -9.80
N VAL A 551 -5.74 11.82 -8.88
CA VAL A 551 -4.36 11.72 -8.40
C VAL A 551 -4.35 11.59 -6.88
N THR A 552 -3.65 10.57 -6.36
CA THR A 552 -3.40 10.43 -4.91
C THR A 552 -1.91 10.62 -4.63
N VAL A 553 -1.59 11.48 -3.65
CA VAL A 553 -0.24 11.61 -3.08
C VAL A 553 -0.29 11.25 -1.60
N SER A 554 0.54 10.30 -1.17
CA SER A 554 0.44 9.67 0.16
C SER A 554 1.76 9.11 0.68
N GLY A 555 1.82 8.73 1.95
CA GLY A 555 2.93 7.97 2.54
C GLY A 555 4.29 8.67 2.39
N GLY A 556 4.37 9.96 2.71
CA GLY A 556 5.61 10.76 2.60
C GLY A 556 6.04 11.14 1.17
N ALA A 557 5.43 10.53 0.13
CA ALA A 557 5.79 10.76 -1.26
C ALA A 557 5.54 12.20 -1.74
N SER A 558 6.30 12.65 -2.74
CA SER A 558 6.31 14.03 -3.22
C SER A 558 5.94 14.15 -4.71
N TRP A 559 5.05 15.08 -5.02
CA TRP A 559 4.61 15.40 -6.39
C TRP A 559 4.84 16.89 -6.71
N SER A 560 5.88 17.18 -7.49
CA SER A 560 6.27 18.54 -7.87
C SER A 560 5.82 18.90 -9.29
N ASN A 561 5.14 20.05 -9.43
CA ASN A 561 4.51 20.49 -10.68
C ASN A 561 4.69 22.00 -10.93
N GLY A 562 4.62 22.42 -12.19
CA GLY A 562 4.42 23.83 -12.54
C GLY A 562 2.96 24.25 -12.31
N THR A 563 2.07 23.93 -13.25
CA THR A 563 0.62 24.18 -13.09
C THR A 563 -0.17 22.88 -13.01
N VAL A 564 -1.10 22.81 -12.06
CA VAL A 564 -2.08 21.72 -11.93
C VAL A 564 -3.49 22.24 -12.24
N TYR A 565 -4.20 21.53 -13.12
CA TYR A 565 -5.61 21.77 -13.42
C TYR A 565 -6.43 20.53 -13.01
N VAL A 566 -7.43 20.71 -12.15
CA VAL A 566 -8.38 19.66 -11.74
C VAL A 566 -9.73 19.97 -12.38
N GLY A 567 -10.10 19.16 -13.37
CA GLY A 567 -11.25 19.43 -14.23
C GLY A 567 -11.01 20.63 -15.14
N TYR A 568 -10.16 20.45 -16.15
CA TYR A 568 -10.02 21.48 -17.21
C TYR A 568 -11.25 21.46 -18.14
N GLN A 569 -11.61 20.28 -18.69
CA GLN A 569 -12.84 20.05 -19.47
C GLN A 569 -13.50 18.70 -19.14
N GLY A 570 -13.54 18.33 -17.86
CA GLY A 570 -14.16 17.09 -17.38
C GLY A 570 -14.69 17.24 -15.96
N SER A 571 -15.75 16.51 -15.59
CA SER A 571 -16.48 16.66 -14.32
C SER A 571 -16.15 15.56 -13.31
N GLY A 572 -16.13 15.87 -12.01
CA GLY A 572 -15.90 14.88 -10.95
C GLY A 572 -14.44 14.42 -10.77
N ASN A 573 -13.48 15.08 -11.41
CA ASN A 573 -12.05 14.74 -11.30
C ASN A 573 -11.44 15.26 -10.01
N TRP A 574 -10.36 14.64 -9.55
CA TRP A 574 -9.87 14.89 -8.20
C TRP A 574 -8.37 14.77 -8.00
N VAL A 575 -7.89 15.51 -7.00
CA VAL A 575 -6.55 15.40 -6.45
C VAL A 575 -6.67 15.26 -4.94
N ARG A 576 -6.05 14.23 -4.36
CA ARG A 576 -6.01 13.98 -2.92
C ARG A 576 -4.57 13.97 -2.42
N VAL A 577 -4.30 14.75 -1.39
CA VAL A 577 -3.02 14.78 -0.66
C VAL A 577 -3.31 14.33 0.78
N THR A 578 -2.72 13.23 1.21
CA THR A 578 -3.08 12.52 2.45
C THR A 578 -1.87 11.89 3.11
N SER A 579 -1.98 11.46 4.37
CA SER A 579 -1.04 10.52 5.01
C SER A 579 0.45 10.91 4.85
N GLY A 580 0.80 12.18 5.10
CA GLY A 580 2.16 12.72 4.99
C GLY A 580 2.62 13.11 3.58
N GLY A 581 1.86 12.78 2.52
CA GLY A 581 2.21 13.12 1.14
C GLY A 581 2.33 14.63 0.90
N GLN A 582 3.17 15.02 -0.06
CA GLN A 582 3.57 16.40 -0.36
C GLN A 582 3.23 16.76 -1.81
N LEU A 583 2.51 17.86 -2.05
CA LEU A 583 2.24 18.38 -3.40
C LEU A 583 2.75 19.82 -3.53
N ASP A 584 3.75 20.02 -4.38
CA ASP A 584 4.26 21.35 -4.76
C ASP A 584 3.70 21.76 -6.13
N ALA A 585 3.12 22.96 -6.20
CA ALA A 585 2.69 23.57 -7.46
C ALA A 585 3.04 25.07 -7.50
N THR A 586 3.35 25.60 -8.69
CA THR A 586 3.37 27.06 -8.89
C THR A 586 1.95 27.61 -8.93
N ASN A 587 1.04 26.94 -9.65
CA ASN A 587 -0.36 27.31 -9.80
C ASN A 587 -1.28 26.09 -9.65
N PHE A 588 -2.45 26.28 -9.07
CA PHE A 588 -3.46 25.23 -8.89
C PHE A 588 -4.85 25.77 -9.21
N TYR A 589 -5.59 25.07 -10.09
CA TYR A 589 -6.93 25.46 -10.54
C TYR A 589 -7.93 24.33 -10.33
N VAL A 590 -9.10 24.61 -9.75
CA VAL A 590 -10.16 23.61 -9.52
C VAL A 590 -11.46 24.01 -10.23
N GLY A 591 -11.99 23.13 -11.10
CA GLY A 591 -13.24 23.36 -11.85
C GLY A 591 -13.11 24.47 -12.90
N CYS A 592 -12.15 24.32 -13.82
CA CYS A 592 -11.58 25.43 -14.60
C CYS A 592 -12.56 26.10 -15.59
N MET A 593 -13.58 25.35 -16.03
CA MET A 593 -14.58 25.72 -17.05
C MET A 593 -16.00 25.53 -16.49
N PRO A 594 -16.97 26.41 -16.81
CA PRO A 594 -18.23 26.52 -16.08
C PRO A 594 -19.22 25.35 -16.24
N ASN A 595 -19.04 24.47 -17.23
CA ASN A 595 -19.95 23.34 -17.48
C ASN A 595 -19.46 22.00 -16.87
N TYR A 596 -18.41 22.03 -16.05
CA TYR A 596 -17.73 20.83 -15.55
C TYR A 596 -17.60 20.86 -14.02
N GLU A 597 -18.63 20.34 -13.36
CA GLU A 597 -18.82 20.40 -11.90
C GLU A 597 -18.17 19.22 -11.15
N GLY A 598 -18.27 19.21 -9.82
CA GLY A 598 -17.85 18.11 -8.94
C GLY A 598 -16.34 17.87 -8.86
N ASN A 599 -15.54 18.71 -9.51
CA ASN A 599 -14.09 18.63 -9.48
C ASN A 599 -13.56 19.05 -8.10
N HIS A 600 -12.70 18.26 -7.48
CA HIS A 600 -12.33 18.45 -6.08
C HIS A 600 -10.85 18.26 -5.75
N LEU A 601 -10.31 19.19 -4.96
CA LEU A 601 -9.01 19.09 -4.31
C LEU A 601 -9.23 18.74 -2.83
N VAL A 602 -8.61 17.67 -2.34
CA VAL A 602 -8.77 17.20 -0.95
C VAL A 602 -7.41 17.13 -0.25
N VAL A 603 -7.24 17.87 0.84
CA VAL A 603 -6.09 17.77 1.74
C VAL A 603 -6.57 17.16 3.06
N SER A 604 -6.03 15.98 3.40
CA SER A 604 -6.44 15.20 4.57
C SER A 604 -5.24 14.50 5.20
N GLY A 605 -4.39 15.27 5.88
CA GLY A 605 -3.20 14.80 6.58
C GLY A 605 -1.93 14.78 5.75
N GLY A 606 -1.91 15.46 4.60
CA GLY A 606 -0.69 15.77 3.84
C GLY A 606 -0.44 17.28 3.75
N MET A 607 0.52 17.69 2.92
CA MET A 607 0.86 19.10 2.67
C MET A 607 0.67 19.47 1.21
N LEU A 608 -0.07 20.56 0.97
CA LEU A 608 -0.17 21.22 -0.33
C LEU A 608 0.51 22.58 -0.27
N ASN A 609 1.44 22.83 -1.19
CA ASN A 609 2.18 24.09 -1.33
C ASN A 609 1.93 24.71 -2.72
N VAL A 610 1.09 25.74 -2.80
CA VAL A 610 0.78 26.47 -4.03
C VAL A 610 1.45 27.84 -4.02
N ARG A 611 2.59 27.97 -4.72
CA ARG A 611 3.52 29.10 -4.56
C ARG A 611 2.99 30.45 -5.06
N ARG A 612 2.07 30.49 -6.03
CA ARG A 612 1.56 31.74 -6.62
C ARG A 612 0.05 31.92 -6.56
N LEU A 613 -0.73 30.95 -7.03
CA LEU A 613 -2.18 31.08 -7.14
C LEU A 613 -2.88 29.72 -6.98
N LEU A 614 -3.74 29.62 -5.98
CA LEU A 614 -4.78 28.61 -5.85
C LEU A 614 -6.12 29.29 -6.19
N GLU A 615 -6.74 28.89 -7.29
CA GLU A 615 -8.03 29.43 -7.73
C GLU A 615 -9.09 28.33 -7.77
N VAL A 616 -10.15 28.50 -6.98
CA VAL A 616 -11.29 27.57 -6.93
C VAL A 616 -12.45 28.20 -7.70
N ARG A 617 -12.84 27.58 -8.83
CA ARG A 617 -13.79 28.15 -9.80
C ARG A 617 -15.17 27.49 -9.79
N ASN A 618 -15.29 26.28 -10.31
CA ASN A 618 -16.54 25.51 -10.39
C ASN A 618 -16.35 24.11 -9.79
N GLY A 619 -15.65 24.09 -8.66
CA GLY A 619 -15.25 22.88 -7.95
C GLY A 619 -14.98 23.20 -6.49
N SER A 620 -14.53 22.22 -5.73
CA SER A 620 -14.30 22.36 -4.29
C SER A 620 -12.85 22.17 -3.88
N ASN A 621 -12.39 22.97 -2.91
CA ASN A 621 -11.26 22.62 -2.07
C ASN A 621 -11.81 22.11 -0.73
N VAL A 622 -11.31 20.96 -0.28
CA VAL A 622 -11.65 20.35 1.01
C VAL A 622 -10.35 20.24 1.83
N LEU A 623 -10.31 20.83 3.01
CA LEU A 623 -9.19 20.81 3.93
C LEU A 623 -9.70 20.26 5.28
N ASN A 624 -9.45 18.96 5.50
CA ASN A 624 -9.93 18.23 6.68
C ASN A 624 -8.87 18.16 7.78
N ARG A 625 -7.62 17.93 7.37
CA ARG A 625 -6.42 17.82 8.21
C ARG A 625 -5.19 18.10 7.36
N GLY A 626 -4.05 18.39 7.99
CA GLY A 626 -2.79 18.68 7.29
C GLY A 626 -2.60 20.17 7.04
N THR A 627 -1.84 20.52 6.01
CA THR A 627 -1.44 21.92 5.75
C THR A 627 -1.68 22.31 4.29
N LEU A 628 -2.28 23.47 4.07
CA LEU A 628 -2.41 24.10 2.77
C LEU A 628 -1.74 25.47 2.81
N PHE A 629 -0.71 25.66 2.00
CA PHE A 629 -0.13 26.98 1.73
C PHE A 629 -0.57 27.49 0.35
N ALA A 630 -1.00 28.75 0.27
CA ALA A 630 -1.35 29.43 -0.97
C ALA A 630 -0.76 30.84 -1.03
N GLY A 631 0.03 31.14 -2.09
CA GLY A 631 0.49 32.51 -2.34
C GLY A 631 -0.68 33.48 -2.53
N ASN A 632 -1.68 33.09 -3.31
CA ASN A 632 -2.96 33.78 -3.38
C ASN A 632 -4.09 32.74 -3.43
N LEU A 633 -5.08 32.85 -2.53
CA LEU A 633 -6.31 32.07 -2.57
C LEU A 633 -7.42 32.92 -3.20
N LEU A 634 -7.90 32.51 -4.37
CA LEU A 634 -8.89 33.27 -5.15
C LEU A 634 -10.19 32.47 -5.36
N MET A 635 -11.31 33.07 -4.95
CA MET A 635 -12.66 32.52 -5.07
C MET A 635 -13.64 33.62 -5.50
N THR A 636 -13.78 33.81 -6.81
CA THR A 636 -14.65 34.84 -7.42
C THR A 636 -15.74 34.27 -8.33
N ASN A 637 -15.81 32.94 -8.45
CA ASN A 637 -16.81 32.25 -9.27
C ASN A 637 -17.84 31.62 -8.33
N ALA A 638 -19.13 31.82 -8.60
CA ALA A 638 -20.22 31.40 -7.72
C ALA A 638 -20.31 29.87 -7.47
N GLY A 639 -19.77 29.05 -8.38
CA GLY A 639 -19.69 27.59 -8.23
C GLY A 639 -18.47 27.09 -7.42
N GLY A 640 -17.63 28.00 -6.91
CA GLY A 640 -16.40 27.65 -6.20
C GLY A 640 -16.67 27.49 -4.70
N ILE A 641 -16.28 26.36 -4.12
CA ILE A 641 -16.57 26.02 -2.73
C ILE A 641 -15.27 25.74 -1.97
N PHE A 642 -15.14 26.24 -0.74
CA PHE A 642 -14.05 25.86 0.17
C PHE A 642 -14.66 25.29 1.44
N VAL A 643 -14.32 24.04 1.73
CA VAL A 643 -14.72 23.30 2.93
C VAL A 643 -13.48 23.22 3.83
N PHE A 644 -13.47 23.96 4.92
CA PHE A 644 -12.35 24.05 5.85
C PHE A 644 -12.71 23.39 7.17
N ASP A 645 -12.84 22.07 7.17
CA ASP A 645 -13.25 21.31 8.35
C ASP A 645 -12.16 21.28 9.44
N GLY A 646 -10.87 21.24 9.06
CA GLY A 646 -9.76 21.15 10.01
C GLY A 646 -8.35 21.22 9.40
N GLY A 647 -7.33 21.35 10.24
CA GLY A 647 -5.92 21.52 9.81
C GLY A 647 -5.50 22.99 9.68
N VAL A 648 -4.44 23.27 8.91
CA VAL A 648 -3.84 24.61 8.78
C VAL A 648 -3.97 25.13 7.36
N LEU A 649 -4.53 26.32 7.20
CA LEU A 649 -4.50 27.11 5.96
C LEU A 649 -3.57 28.31 6.19
N SER A 650 -2.63 28.52 5.28
CA SER A 650 -1.63 29.59 5.36
C SER A 650 -1.64 30.35 4.04
N ALA A 651 -1.99 31.65 4.03
CA ALA A 651 -2.12 32.41 2.78
C ALA A 651 -1.47 33.81 2.85
N TRP A 652 -0.81 34.23 1.75
CA TRP A 652 -0.33 35.62 1.67
C TRP A 652 -1.47 36.60 1.39
N THR A 653 -2.26 36.35 0.35
CA THR A 653 -3.50 37.08 0.08
C THR A 653 -4.67 36.11 -0.11
N THR A 654 -5.87 36.54 0.27
CA THR A 654 -7.12 35.80 0.04
C THR A 654 -8.21 36.76 -0.43
N THR A 655 -8.90 36.38 -1.51
CA THR A 655 -10.04 37.11 -2.06
C THR A 655 -11.20 36.15 -2.29
N VAL A 656 -12.21 36.24 -1.43
CA VAL A 656 -13.49 35.52 -1.52
C VAL A 656 -14.59 36.52 -1.85
N ASN A 657 -15.15 36.42 -3.05
CA ASN A 657 -16.21 37.26 -3.58
C ASN A 657 -17.06 36.44 -4.57
N ASN A 658 -17.60 35.32 -4.08
CA ASN A 658 -18.42 34.35 -4.81
C ASN A 658 -19.87 34.27 -4.30
N GLY A 659 -20.28 35.14 -3.35
CA GLY A 659 -21.60 35.09 -2.72
C GLY A 659 -21.70 34.05 -1.59
N GLN A 660 -20.59 33.71 -0.94
CA GLN A 660 -20.50 32.73 0.15
C GLN A 660 -19.61 33.25 1.28
N ALA A 661 -20.08 33.12 2.53
CA ALA A 661 -19.25 33.36 3.70
C ALA A 661 -18.15 32.29 3.80
N PHE A 662 -16.94 32.68 4.16
CA PHE A 662 -15.83 31.76 4.33
C PHE A 662 -15.85 31.19 5.76
N LEU A 663 -16.27 29.93 5.89
CA LEU A 663 -16.36 29.24 7.17
C LEU A 663 -15.02 28.54 7.49
N VAL A 664 -14.57 28.67 8.74
CA VAL A 664 -13.40 27.97 9.28
C VAL A 664 -13.87 27.04 10.40
N GLY A 665 -13.47 25.76 10.29
CA GLY A 665 -13.76 24.67 11.22
C GLY A 665 -15.13 24.01 11.05
N ASP A 666 -15.18 22.69 11.25
CA ASP A 666 -16.43 21.92 11.37
C ASP A 666 -17.07 22.00 12.78
N GLY A 667 -16.34 22.56 13.76
CA GLY A 667 -16.74 22.62 15.18
C GLY A 667 -16.46 21.33 15.97
N LEU A 668 -15.87 20.32 15.34
CA LEU A 668 -15.49 19.02 15.91
C LEU A 668 -13.96 18.80 15.92
N GLN A 669 -13.23 19.53 15.09
CA GLN A 669 -11.79 19.39 14.86
C GLN A 669 -11.08 20.76 14.84
N PRO A 670 -9.81 20.83 15.29
CA PRO A 670 -9.05 22.07 15.23
C PRO A 670 -8.77 22.54 13.79
N ALA A 671 -9.10 23.80 13.50
CA ALA A 671 -8.81 24.49 12.24
C ALA A 671 -8.08 25.82 12.51
N ARG A 672 -6.95 26.07 11.85
CA ARG A 672 -6.12 27.28 12.02
C ARG A 672 -5.90 27.98 10.69
N TYR A 673 -6.32 29.25 10.59
CA TYR A 673 -6.09 30.09 9.42
C TYR A 673 -5.02 31.14 9.74
N GLU A 674 -3.94 31.17 8.94
CA GLU A 674 -2.77 32.02 9.15
C GLU A 674 -2.64 33.09 8.06
N LEU A 675 -2.47 34.35 8.49
CA LEU A 675 -2.26 35.50 7.63
C LEU A 675 -0.76 35.90 7.57
N PHE A 676 -0.32 36.36 6.39
CA PHE A 676 1.08 36.76 6.12
C PHE A 676 1.22 38.22 5.65
N GLY A 677 0.58 39.15 6.36
CA GLY A 677 0.91 40.58 6.32
C GLY A 677 0.18 41.43 5.28
N GLN A 678 -0.54 40.82 4.33
CA GLN A 678 -1.24 41.55 3.26
C GLN A 678 -2.74 41.79 3.56
N ALA A 679 -3.43 42.41 2.60
CA ALA A 679 -4.88 42.59 2.63
C ALA A 679 -5.63 41.34 2.14
N ASN A 680 -6.56 40.88 2.97
CA ASN A 680 -7.48 39.77 2.69
C ASN A 680 -8.92 40.30 2.65
N SER A 681 -9.77 39.71 1.82
CA SER A 681 -11.12 40.20 1.53
C SER A 681 -12.12 39.05 1.41
N PHE A 682 -13.26 39.20 2.07
CA PHE A 682 -14.33 38.21 2.19
C PHE A 682 -15.67 38.94 2.09
N ALA A 683 -16.25 39.04 0.89
CA ALA A 683 -17.42 39.88 0.61
C ALA A 683 -18.60 39.59 1.54
N ASP A 684 -18.84 38.31 1.82
CA ASP A 684 -19.93 37.82 2.68
C ASP A 684 -19.46 37.48 4.11
N GLY A 685 -18.22 37.84 4.47
CA GLY A 685 -17.63 37.66 5.80
C GLY A 685 -16.79 36.39 5.99
N LEU A 686 -15.94 36.43 7.02
CA LEU A 686 -15.08 35.36 7.50
C LEU A 686 -15.58 34.90 8.88
N ILE A 687 -15.90 33.61 9.05
CA ILE A 687 -16.57 33.09 10.25
C ILE A 687 -15.78 31.92 10.82
N PHE A 688 -15.45 32.02 12.12
CA PHE A 688 -14.68 31.04 12.87
C PHE A 688 -15.61 30.28 13.84
N ASN A 689 -15.74 28.96 13.64
CA ASN A 689 -16.51 28.08 14.50
C ASN A 689 -15.73 27.70 15.78
N ALA A 690 -16.31 26.83 16.63
CA ALA A 690 -15.62 26.32 17.81
C ALA A 690 -14.33 25.57 17.46
N GLN A 691 -13.35 25.58 18.38
CA GLN A 691 -12.03 24.95 18.24
C GLN A 691 -11.15 25.52 17.11
N THR A 692 -11.44 26.72 16.62
CA THR A 692 -10.68 27.33 15.53
C THR A 692 -9.74 28.44 15.97
N THR A 693 -8.75 28.78 15.14
CA THR A 693 -7.77 29.83 15.43
C THR A 693 -7.56 30.74 14.21
N LEU A 694 -7.76 32.04 14.40
CA LEU A 694 -7.24 33.07 13.51
C LEU A 694 -5.83 33.47 14.00
N ALA A 695 -4.82 33.26 13.16
CA ALA A 695 -3.42 33.50 13.50
C ALA A 695 -2.69 34.36 12.46
N GLY A 696 -1.50 34.84 12.82
CA GLY A 696 -0.61 35.58 11.92
C GLY A 696 -0.78 37.10 11.98
N THR A 697 0.02 37.81 11.20
CA THR A 697 -0.05 39.27 11.06
C THR A 697 -0.72 39.61 9.73
N GLY A 698 -1.41 40.74 9.62
CA GLY A 698 -2.04 41.14 8.35
C GLY A 698 -3.31 41.95 8.51
N SER A 699 -4.04 42.12 7.40
CA SER A 699 -5.32 42.82 7.41
C SER A 699 -6.46 42.03 6.76
N VAL A 700 -7.66 42.15 7.33
CA VAL A 700 -8.92 41.61 6.82
C VAL A 700 -9.89 42.77 6.57
N GLN A 701 -10.10 43.12 5.30
CA GLN A 701 -10.92 44.25 4.85
C GLN A 701 -12.42 43.89 4.83
N SER A 702 -12.88 43.10 5.80
CA SER A 702 -14.23 42.50 5.82
C SER A 702 -14.63 42.12 7.24
N ALA A 703 -15.89 41.70 7.42
CA ALA A 703 -16.36 41.17 8.70
C ALA A 703 -15.60 39.90 9.10
N VAL A 704 -15.20 39.83 10.36
CA VAL A 704 -14.71 38.64 11.03
C VAL A 704 -15.63 38.34 12.21
N THR A 705 -16.18 37.13 12.28
CA THR A 705 -16.99 36.65 13.40
C THR A 705 -16.27 35.51 14.10
N MET A 706 -15.97 35.70 15.38
CA MET A 706 -15.29 34.72 16.23
C MET A 706 -16.33 34.06 17.15
N GLY A 707 -16.69 32.81 16.82
CA GLY A 707 -17.68 32.03 17.56
C GLY A 707 -17.21 31.54 18.93
N SER A 708 -18.11 30.87 19.66
CA SER A 708 -17.81 30.29 20.98
C SER A 708 -16.68 29.26 20.89
N GLY A 709 -15.65 29.39 21.73
CA GLY A 709 -14.49 28.50 21.74
C GLY A 709 -13.55 28.67 20.54
N SER A 710 -13.60 29.81 19.84
CA SER A 710 -12.61 30.20 18.84
C SER A 710 -11.51 31.09 19.45
N VAL A 711 -10.35 31.12 18.81
CA VAL A 711 -9.13 31.77 19.32
C VAL A 711 -8.63 32.82 18.32
N LEU A 712 -8.30 34.02 18.81
CA LEU A 712 -7.51 35.02 18.09
C LEU A 712 -6.08 35.00 18.65
N SER A 713 -5.09 34.94 17.78
CA SER A 713 -3.66 34.97 18.14
C SER A 713 -2.89 35.77 17.09
N PRO A 714 -2.73 37.10 17.25
CA PRO A 714 -1.87 37.88 16.37
C PRO A 714 -0.47 37.25 16.25
N ALA A 715 0.12 37.31 15.05
CA ALA A 715 1.40 36.68 14.70
C ALA A 715 1.47 35.15 14.90
N TYR A 716 2.70 34.61 14.87
CA TYR A 716 3.03 33.20 15.07
C TYR A 716 3.45 33.03 16.52
N THR A 717 2.97 31.94 17.14
CA THR A 717 3.25 31.54 18.52
C THR A 717 4.70 31.83 18.93
N GLY A 718 4.90 32.74 19.88
CA GLY A 718 6.21 33.22 20.32
C GLY A 718 6.69 34.54 19.68
N GLN A 719 5.82 35.33 19.05
CA GLN A 719 6.15 36.62 18.43
C GLN A 719 5.02 37.64 18.56
N VAL A 720 5.37 38.87 18.95
CA VAL A 720 4.41 39.98 19.00
C VAL A 720 3.89 40.35 17.60
N GLY A 721 2.56 40.43 17.45
CA GLY A 721 1.85 40.64 16.20
C GLY A 721 0.85 41.80 16.17
N THR A 722 0.56 42.27 14.96
CA THR A 722 -0.56 43.18 14.71
C THR A 722 -1.52 42.57 13.69
N LEU A 723 -2.80 42.58 14.02
CA LEU A 723 -3.89 42.12 13.19
C LEU A 723 -4.90 43.26 12.99
N THR A 724 -5.15 43.64 11.74
CA THR A 724 -6.09 44.72 11.41
C THR A 724 -7.36 44.12 10.80
N ILE A 725 -8.55 44.50 11.28
CA ILE A 725 -9.83 43.93 10.86
C ILE A 725 -10.81 45.07 10.57
N ASP A 726 -11.63 44.98 9.52
CA ASP A 726 -12.68 45.98 9.27
C ASP A 726 -13.74 45.99 10.38
N ARG A 727 -14.41 44.86 10.58
CA ARG A 727 -15.41 44.70 11.65
C ARG A 727 -15.19 43.36 12.35
N LEU A 728 -15.14 43.37 13.68
CA LEU A 728 -14.88 42.20 14.49
C LEU A 728 -16.05 41.93 15.43
N SER A 729 -16.65 40.75 15.34
CA SER A 729 -17.67 40.27 16.25
C SER A 729 -17.11 39.17 17.15
N LEU A 730 -17.21 39.34 18.47
CA LEU A 730 -16.76 38.35 19.46
C LEU A 730 -17.96 37.74 20.19
N SER A 731 -18.06 36.41 20.17
CA SER A 731 -19.08 35.64 20.89
C SER A 731 -18.61 35.14 22.26
N ASN A 732 -19.54 34.66 23.09
CA ASN A 732 -19.24 34.13 24.42
C ASN A 732 -18.27 32.95 24.35
N GLY A 733 -17.20 32.98 25.15
CA GLY A 733 -16.16 31.95 25.15
C GLY A 733 -15.12 32.09 24.03
N ALA A 734 -15.07 33.22 23.32
CA ALA A 734 -13.94 33.55 22.46
C ALA A 734 -12.68 33.86 23.32
N GLU A 735 -11.53 33.38 22.86
CA GLU A 735 -10.22 33.59 23.50
C GLU A 735 -9.33 34.49 22.63
N TYR A 736 -8.60 35.42 23.26
CA TYR A 736 -7.52 36.18 22.65
C TYR A 736 -6.23 35.82 23.37
N VAL A 737 -5.32 35.16 22.68
CA VAL A 737 -3.94 34.96 23.12
C VAL A 737 -3.19 36.27 22.89
N TYR A 738 -2.77 36.90 23.99
CA TYR A 738 -2.06 38.17 24.02
C TYR A 738 -0.58 37.92 24.35
N GLU A 739 0.26 37.92 23.32
CA GLU A 739 1.70 37.81 23.47
C GLU A 739 2.34 39.19 23.75
N LYS A 740 3.22 39.25 24.75
CA LYS A 740 3.88 40.49 25.18
C LYS A 740 5.38 40.27 25.37
N SER A 741 6.18 41.05 24.66
CA SER A 741 7.63 41.18 24.86
C SER A 741 7.95 42.38 25.75
N ALA A 742 9.21 42.54 26.14
CA ALA A 742 9.67 43.76 26.84
C ALA A 742 9.41 45.06 26.05
N ALA A 743 9.47 45.02 24.71
CA ALA A 743 9.41 46.21 23.85
C ALA A 743 8.00 46.54 23.32
N ALA A 744 7.20 45.51 23.00
CA ALA A 744 5.88 45.64 22.40
C ALA A 744 4.96 44.50 22.87
N GLY A 745 3.65 44.61 22.63
CA GLY A 745 2.69 43.53 22.78
C GLY A 745 1.73 43.49 21.61
N ASP A 746 0.95 42.42 21.52
CA ASP A 746 0.01 42.23 20.43
C ASP A 746 -0.96 43.41 20.28
N THR A 747 -1.52 43.58 19.10
CA THR A 747 -2.54 44.60 18.88
C THR A 747 -3.55 44.16 17.83
N ILE A 748 -4.84 44.15 18.21
CA ILE A 748 -5.95 43.97 17.28
C ILE A 748 -6.52 45.36 16.95
N ASN A 749 -6.41 45.79 15.70
CA ASN A 749 -6.89 47.08 15.22
C ASN A 749 -8.18 46.91 14.41
N VAL A 750 -9.32 47.30 14.98
CA VAL A 750 -10.61 47.24 14.30
C VAL A 750 -10.91 48.60 13.65
N THR A 751 -10.89 48.69 12.32
CA THR A 751 -11.05 49.98 11.62
C THR A 751 -12.49 50.49 11.57
N GLY A 752 -13.46 49.60 11.79
CA GLY A 752 -14.89 49.89 11.96
C GLY A 752 -15.38 49.50 13.36
N THR A 753 -16.42 48.67 13.41
CA THR A 753 -17.09 48.28 14.67
C THR A 753 -16.50 47.00 15.29
N LEU A 754 -16.20 47.07 16.58
CA LEU A 754 -15.99 45.92 17.47
C LEU A 754 -17.31 45.60 18.21
N SER A 755 -17.96 44.48 17.88
CA SER A 755 -19.26 44.10 18.44
C SER A 755 -19.13 42.90 19.37
N PHE A 756 -19.73 42.99 20.57
CA PHE A 756 -19.74 41.93 21.57
C PHE A 756 -21.14 41.28 21.63
N VAL A 757 -21.24 40.02 21.17
CA VAL A 757 -22.52 39.31 20.96
C VAL A 757 -23.04 38.74 22.28
N ASP A 758 -24.28 39.07 22.64
CA ASP A 758 -25.02 38.57 23.80
C ASP A 758 -24.30 38.71 25.16
N ALA A 759 -23.61 39.85 25.37
CA ALA A 759 -22.85 40.16 26.59
C ALA A 759 -21.81 39.07 26.95
N PRO A 760 -20.85 38.79 26.05
CA PRO A 760 -20.00 37.61 26.09
C PRO A 760 -18.96 37.69 27.22
N VAL A 761 -18.60 36.53 27.77
CA VAL A 761 -17.33 36.37 28.48
C VAL A 761 -16.23 36.18 27.44
N VAL A 762 -15.26 37.10 27.39
CA VAL A 762 -14.07 37.02 26.52
C VAL A 762 -12.85 36.74 27.39
N THR A 763 -12.08 35.72 27.03
CA THR A 763 -10.86 35.35 27.75
C THR A 763 -9.64 35.98 27.10
N ILE A 764 -8.81 36.68 27.87
CA ILE A 764 -7.48 37.13 27.48
C ILE A 764 -6.46 36.16 28.10
N ARG A 765 -5.78 35.33 27.30
CA ARG A 765 -4.66 34.49 27.77
C ARG A 765 -3.36 35.23 27.58
N LEU A 766 -2.60 35.42 28.65
CA LEU A 766 -1.31 36.12 28.62
C LEU A 766 -0.16 35.15 28.28
N VAL A 767 0.72 35.58 27.38
CA VAL A 767 1.99 34.90 27.07
C VAL A 767 3.13 35.90 27.21
N ASP A 768 4.02 35.68 28.18
CA ASP A 768 5.22 36.50 28.38
C ASP A 768 6.38 35.99 27.52
N LEU A 769 6.85 36.84 26.61
CA LEU A 769 7.97 36.58 25.71
C LEU A 769 9.29 37.18 26.19
N GLY A 770 9.38 37.70 27.42
CA GLY A 770 10.65 38.15 27.99
C GLY A 770 10.61 39.07 29.20
N GLY A 771 9.84 38.76 30.24
CA GLY A 771 9.79 39.53 31.49
C GLY A 771 8.97 40.81 31.38
N ALA A 772 7.88 40.79 30.61
CA ALA A 772 7.17 41.99 30.22
C ALA A 772 6.24 42.57 31.31
N ASP A 773 6.24 43.90 31.42
CA ASP A 773 5.22 44.64 32.17
C ASP A 773 3.91 44.73 31.36
N PHE A 774 2.87 44.05 31.87
CA PHE A 774 1.51 44.05 31.31
C PHE A 774 0.66 45.26 31.75
N THR A 775 1.15 46.13 32.63
CA THR A 775 0.43 47.32 33.10
C THR A 775 0.74 48.59 32.30
N ASN A 776 1.88 48.63 31.60
CA ASN A 776 2.33 49.79 30.84
C ASN A 776 1.80 49.79 29.40
N GLY A 777 0.61 50.37 29.21
CA GLY A 777 0.10 50.73 27.88
C GLY A 777 -0.24 49.54 26.97
N ALA A 778 -0.52 48.36 27.54
CA ALA A 778 -0.87 47.15 26.82
C ALA A 778 -2.26 47.26 26.16
N VAL A 779 -2.29 47.79 24.94
CA VAL A 779 -3.52 47.89 24.13
C VAL A 779 -3.90 46.52 23.60
N LEU A 780 -5.04 46.00 24.03
CA LEU A 780 -5.60 44.72 23.54
C LEU A 780 -6.29 44.93 22.20
N PHE A 781 -7.20 45.92 22.15
CA PHE A 781 -7.99 46.27 20.98
C PHE A 781 -7.99 47.79 20.75
N THR A 782 -7.97 48.22 19.49
CA THR A 782 -8.47 49.54 19.06
C THR A 782 -9.71 49.36 18.19
N ALA A 783 -10.67 50.28 18.24
CA ALA A 783 -11.93 50.20 17.51
C ALA A 783 -12.52 51.58 17.23
N ALA A 784 -12.92 51.85 15.98
CA ALA A 784 -13.57 53.11 15.61
C ALA A 784 -14.98 53.24 16.22
N ALA A 785 -15.70 52.12 16.35
CA ALA A 785 -16.95 52.01 17.10
C ALA A 785 -16.96 50.72 17.94
N VAL A 786 -17.75 50.71 19.03
CA VAL A 786 -17.89 49.53 19.89
C VAL A 786 -19.35 49.34 20.28
N GLU A 787 -19.86 48.12 20.14
CA GLU A 787 -21.23 47.73 20.45
C GLU A 787 -21.28 46.54 21.43
N GLY A 788 -22.26 46.54 22.33
CA GLY A 788 -22.37 45.53 23.40
C GLY A 788 -21.46 45.80 24.60
N ALA A 789 -21.54 44.93 25.60
CA ALA A 789 -20.77 45.02 26.85
C ALA A 789 -20.26 43.62 27.26
N PRO A 790 -18.95 43.34 27.14
CA PRO A 790 -18.38 42.05 27.51
C PRO A 790 -18.07 41.97 29.02
N SER A 791 -17.93 40.75 29.51
CA SER A 791 -17.20 40.44 30.74
C SER A 791 -15.81 39.92 30.38
N TRP A 792 -14.78 40.32 31.12
CA TRP A 792 -13.40 39.93 30.85
C TRP A 792 -12.93 38.86 31.83
N GLN A 793 -12.42 37.76 31.30
CA GLN A 793 -11.63 36.78 32.04
C GLN A 793 -10.17 36.96 31.65
N ILE A 794 -9.25 37.00 32.63
CA ILE A 794 -7.81 37.04 32.36
C ILE A 794 -7.23 35.69 32.80
N ASP A 795 -6.76 34.92 31.82
CA ASP A 795 -5.96 33.72 32.04
C ASP A 795 -4.48 34.15 32.07
N LEU A 796 -3.85 34.01 33.24
CA LEU A 796 -2.48 34.46 33.47
C LEU A 796 -1.43 33.55 32.79
N GLY A 797 -1.83 32.39 32.25
CA GLY A 797 -0.91 31.42 31.68
C GLY A 797 0.20 31.03 32.67
N GLU A 798 1.45 31.06 32.22
CA GLU A 798 2.63 30.82 33.06
C GLU A 798 3.25 32.11 33.64
N THR A 799 2.55 33.25 33.54
CA THR A 799 3.10 34.56 33.95
C THR A 799 2.98 34.83 35.46
N THR A 800 3.85 35.70 35.99
CA THR A 800 3.80 36.19 37.38
C THR A 800 2.98 37.48 37.55
N ALA A 801 2.29 37.92 36.51
CA ALA A 801 1.51 39.15 36.54
C ALA A 801 0.30 39.01 37.50
N THR A 802 -0.02 40.10 38.21
CA THR A 802 -1.16 40.14 39.13
C THR A 802 -1.85 41.50 39.02
N ASN A 803 -3.05 41.64 39.61
CA ASN A 803 -3.72 42.94 39.76
C ASN A 803 -4.04 43.66 38.43
N LEU A 804 -4.26 42.88 37.37
CA LEU A 804 -4.61 43.36 36.03
C LEU A 804 -6.13 43.45 35.84
N ALA A 805 -6.57 44.44 35.07
CA ALA A 805 -7.94 44.54 34.55
C ALA A 805 -7.93 45.10 33.11
N VAL A 806 -8.97 44.74 32.35
CA VAL A 806 -9.23 45.32 31.03
C VAL A 806 -10.20 46.48 31.18
N ARG A 807 -9.81 47.69 30.77
CA ARG A 807 -10.73 48.85 30.69
C ARG A 807 -10.77 49.44 29.29
N ARG A 808 -11.90 50.09 28.99
CA ARG A 808 -12.03 50.94 27.80
C ARG A 808 -11.57 52.37 28.10
N GLN A 809 -10.70 52.92 27.26
CA GLN A 809 -10.32 54.32 27.25
C GLN A 809 -10.52 54.86 25.83
N GLY A 810 -11.64 55.55 25.59
CA GLY A 810 -12.01 56.06 24.26
C GLY A 810 -12.24 54.95 23.23
N ASP A 811 -11.40 54.94 22.20
CA ASP A 811 -11.33 54.00 21.08
C ASP A 811 -10.59 52.69 21.42
N ARG A 812 -10.07 52.53 22.65
CA ARG A 812 -9.17 51.41 22.99
C ARG A 812 -9.66 50.60 24.18
N TYR A 813 -9.41 49.29 24.14
CA TYR A 813 -9.38 48.44 25.33
C TYR A 813 -7.92 48.19 25.71
N LEU A 814 -7.56 48.50 26.96
CA LEU A 814 -6.22 48.32 27.49
C LEU A 814 -6.24 47.41 28.70
N LEU A 815 -5.21 46.59 28.81
CA LEU A 815 -4.80 45.90 30.02
C LEU A 815 -4.01 46.89 30.89
N MET A 816 -4.42 47.05 32.15
CA MET A 816 -3.85 48.04 33.07
C MET A 816 -3.96 47.57 34.52
N THR A 817 -3.26 48.27 35.43
CA THR A 817 -3.42 48.07 36.88
C THR A 817 -4.85 48.36 37.31
N ALA A 818 -5.50 47.39 37.95
CA ALA A 818 -6.81 47.56 38.54
C ALA A 818 -6.79 48.64 39.65
N ASN A 819 -7.88 49.40 39.76
CA ASN A 819 -8.00 50.50 40.73
C ASN A 819 -7.89 49.99 42.18
N PRO A 820 -7.15 50.69 43.06
CA PRO A 820 -7.12 50.37 44.50
C PRO A 820 -8.53 50.49 45.10
N ALA A 821 -8.74 49.79 46.21
CA ALA A 821 -10.05 49.66 46.82
C ALA A 821 -10.58 50.96 47.45
N GLY A 822 -11.88 51.00 47.75
CA GLY A 822 -12.53 52.10 48.46
C GLY A 822 -13.80 51.61 49.16
N ILE A 823 -14.10 52.13 50.36
CA ILE A 823 -15.23 51.68 51.19
C ILE A 823 -16.44 52.59 50.98
N GLY A 824 -17.55 52.07 50.45
CA GLY A 824 -18.87 52.72 50.49
C GLY A 824 -19.79 52.05 51.52
N LEU A 825 -20.63 52.82 52.22
CA LEU A 825 -21.65 52.32 53.16
C LEU A 825 -23.06 52.75 52.73
N SER A 826 -24.05 51.86 52.84
CA SER A 826 -25.44 52.14 52.44
C SER A 826 -26.31 52.86 53.48
N THR A 827 -25.87 52.98 54.74
CA THR A 827 -26.60 53.62 55.85
C THR A 827 -25.66 53.98 57.01
N SER A 828 -26.10 54.84 57.94
CA SER A 828 -25.35 55.31 59.11
C SER A 828 -25.90 54.84 60.48
N ALA A 829 -27.07 54.19 60.55
CA ALA A 829 -27.61 53.63 61.81
C ALA A 829 -28.56 52.42 61.63
N LEU A 830 -28.75 51.62 62.70
CA LEU A 830 -29.60 50.39 62.80
C LEU A 830 -30.33 50.30 64.18
N SER A 831 -31.41 49.50 64.33
CA SER A 831 -32.19 49.36 65.61
C SER A 831 -33.06 48.08 65.70
N TYR A 832 -33.20 47.45 66.88
CA TYR A 832 -33.64 46.04 67.03
C TYR A 832 -34.55 45.68 68.23
N THR A 833 -35.36 44.60 68.13
CA THR A 833 -36.22 44.01 69.19
C THR A 833 -36.35 42.46 69.06
N ALA A 834 -36.54 41.69 70.16
CA ALA A 834 -36.55 40.21 70.16
C ALA A 834 -37.13 39.48 71.41
N THR A 835 -36.72 38.22 71.64
CA THR A 835 -37.38 37.20 72.48
C THR A 835 -36.34 36.26 73.15
N TYR A 836 -36.38 36.00 74.48
CA TYR A 836 -35.33 35.27 75.23
C TYR A 836 -35.12 33.84 74.76
N GLY A 837 -33.89 33.48 74.38
CA GLY A 837 -33.57 32.18 73.78
C GLY A 837 -34.17 31.97 72.38
N GLY A 838 -35.04 32.88 71.94
CA GLY A 838 -35.53 32.96 70.58
C GLY A 838 -34.48 33.56 69.64
N ALA A 839 -34.87 33.73 68.38
CA ALA A 839 -33.99 34.34 67.41
C ALA A 839 -33.54 35.73 67.88
N ASN A 840 -32.26 36.00 67.65
CA ASN A 840 -31.78 37.37 67.63
C ASN A 840 -32.68 38.20 66.68
N PRO A 841 -32.92 39.48 67.00
CA PRO A 841 -33.73 40.38 66.18
C PRO A 841 -33.45 40.25 64.69
N ALA A 842 -34.49 40.38 63.86
CA ALA A 842 -34.35 40.32 62.40
C ALA A 842 -33.21 41.24 61.95
N ALA A 843 -32.17 40.62 61.38
CA ALA A 843 -30.90 41.29 61.18
C ALA A 843 -31.02 42.34 60.08
N GLN A 844 -30.66 43.59 60.41
CA GLN A 844 -30.74 44.70 59.46
C GLN A 844 -29.43 44.78 58.68
N SER A 845 -29.56 44.95 57.37
CA SER A 845 -28.41 44.94 56.48
C SER A 845 -27.90 46.34 56.19
N TRP A 846 -26.57 46.47 56.15
CA TRP A 846 -25.89 47.55 55.43
C TRP A 846 -24.98 46.92 54.38
N ILE A 847 -24.79 47.60 53.27
CA ILE A 847 -23.91 47.13 52.22
C ILE A 847 -22.56 47.84 52.38
N VAL A 848 -21.48 47.06 52.42
CA VAL A 848 -20.12 47.54 52.18
C VAL A 848 -19.83 47.31 50.71
N THR A 849 -19.58 48.37 49.96
CA THR A 849 -19.21 48.29 48.53
C THR A 849 -17.74 48.59 48.37
N ASN A 850 -17.03 47.72 47.63
CA ASN A 850 -15.71 48.03 47.10
C ASN A 850 -15.86 48.92 45.87
N LEU A 851 -15.51 50.19 46.03
CA LEU A 851 -15.56 51.20 44.96
C LEU A 851 -14.36 51.11 44.00
N GLY A 852 -13.36 50.27 44.30
CA GLY A 852 -12.22 49.98 43.45
C GLY A 852 -12.36 48.68 42.65
N GLU A 853 -11.30 48.26 41.97
CA GLU A 853 -11.30 47.05 41.13
C GLU A 853 -10.44 45.91 41.70
N LEU A 854 -9.42 46.25 42.49
CA LEU A 854 -8.64 45.27 43.24
C LEU A 854 -9.50 44.63 44.34
N THR A 855 -9.16 43.39 44.66
CA THR A 855 -9.88 42.66 45.72
C THR A 855 -9.62 43.30 47.09
N MET A 856 -10.62 43.98 47.64
CA MET A 856 -10.57 44.64 48.93
C MET A 856 -10.73 43.63 50.06
N ALA A 857 -9.67 43.39 50.83
CA ALA A 857 -9.80 42.84 52.17
C ALA A 857 -10.05 43.97 53.17
N TYR A 858 -11.11 43.89 53.97
CA TYR A 858 -11.49 44.90 54.95
C TYR A 858 -11.86 44.24 56.29
N THR A 859 -11.90 45.01 57.37
CA THR A 859 -12.28 44.59 58.73
C THR A 859 -13.47 45.38 59.26
N ASN A 860 -14.14 44.84 60.28
CA ASN A 860 -15.19 45.53 61.04
C ASN A 860 -14.86 45.51 62.53
N GLU A 861 -14.95 46.66 63.21
CA GLU A 861 -14.62 46.86 64.63
C GLU A 861 -15.81 47.48 65.39
N ILE A 862 -16.23 46.87 66.50
CA ILE A 862 -17.48 47.20 67.21
C ILE A 862 -17.22 47.79 68.60
N GLY A 863 -17.94 48.88 68.95
CA GLY A 863 -17.92 49.53 70.27
C GLY A 863 -19.28 49.46 70.99
N TYR A 864 -19.30 49.53 72.33
CA TYR A 864 -20.50 49.29 73.15
C TYR A 864 -20.76 50.39 74.20
N GLY A 865 -22.05 50.61 74.50
CA GLY A 865 -22.53 51.47 75.59
C GLY A 865 -22.61 50.76 76.96
N VAL A 866 -23.10 51.50 77.96
CA VAL A 866 -23.23 51.00 79.35
C VAL A 866 -24.35 49.95 79.44
N GLY A 867 -24.07 48.83 80.12
CA GLY A 867 -25.07 47.81 80.47
C GLY A 867 -25.01 46.51 79.67
N GLY A 868 -24.21 46.42 78.60
CA GLY A 868 -23.99 45.15 77.90
C GLY A 868 -22.94 45.24 76.79
N SER A 869 -22.09 44.21 76.70
CA SER A 869 -21.06 44.05 75.67
C SER A 869 -21.22 42.71 74.94
N GLY A 870 -20.72 42.61 73.70
CA GLY A 870 -20.75 41.36 72.91
C GLY A 870 -22.10 40.99 72.28
N TRP A 871 -23.13 41.84 72.42
CA TRP A 871 -24.48 41.56 71.90
C TRP A 871 -24.76 42.13 70.50
N PHE A 872 -23.83 42.83 69.85
CA PHE A 872 -23.97 43.26 68.45
C PHE A 872 -22.81 42.72 67.59
N GLY A 873 -23.15 42.11 66.46
CA GLY A 873 -22.21 41.44 65.58
C GLY A 873 -22.79 41.26 64.18
N GLY A 874 -22.36 40.22 63.46
CA GLY A 874 -22.82 39.92 62.09
C GLY A 874 -22.20 40.80 61.00
N ALA A 875 -21.49 41.86 61.40
CA ALA A 875 -20.34 42.32 60.64
C ALA A 875 -19.28 41.20 60.64
N SER A 876 -18.93 40.65 59.48
CA SER A 876 -17.78 39.76 59.36
C SER A 876 -16.54 40.53 59.83
N SER A 877 -15.81 40.03 60.82
CA SER A 877 -14.64 40.73 61.39
C SER A 877 -13.59 41.05 60.33
N THR A 878 -13.51 40.21 59.28
CA THR A 878 -12.93 40.53 57.98
C THR A 878 -13.92 40.18 56.85
N GLY A 879 -13.83 40.88 55.72
CA GLY A 879 -14.51 40.56 54.46
C GLY A 879 -13.57 40.71 53.27
N ARG A 880 -13.91 40.12 52.12
CA ARG A 880 -13.06 40.15 50.92
C ARG A 880 -13.90 40.29 49.66
N LEU A 881 -13.84 41.48 49.04
CA LEU A 881 -14.68 41.89 47.92
C LEU A 881 -13.88 42.05 46.63
N ALA A 882 -14.33 41.42 45.54
CA ALA A 882 -13.80 41.68 44.20
C ALA A 882 -14.06 43.14 43.76
N GLY A 883 -13.49 43.53 42.62
CA GLY A 883 -13.69 44.84 42.02
C GLY A 883 -15.15 45.19 41.73
N GLY A 884 -15.61 46.38 42.14
CA GLY A 884 -17.02 46.79 42.07
C GLY A 884 -17.97 45.95 42.94
N GLY A 885 -17.44 44.95 43.66
CA GLY A 885 -18.23 44.02 44.44
C GLY A 885 -18.87 44.69 45.64
N ALA A 886 -20.13 44.35 45.89
CA ALA A 886 -20.88 44.81 47.04
C ALA A 886 -21.21 43.63 47.95
N GLN A 887 -20.85 43.72 49.23
CA GLN A 887 -21.17 42.70 50.24
C GLN A 887 -22.20 43.28 51.20
N ALA A 888 -23.39 42.70 51.19
CA ALA A 888 -24.34 42.92 52.28
C ALA A 888 -23.74 42.34 53.56
N HIS A 889 -23.55 43.19 54.56
CA HIS A 889 -23.41 42.79 55.93
C HIS A 889 -24.76 42.77 56.59
N THR A 890 -24.88 41.91 57.59
CA THR A 890 -26.14 41.57 58.21
C THR A 890 -25.92 41.77 59.70
N GLY A 891 -26.35 42.92 60.22
CA GLY A 891 -26.19 43.25 61.63
C GLY A 891 -27.02 42.30 62.46
N THR A 892 -26.37 41.31 63.05
CA THR A 892 -27.00 40.37 63.96
C THR A 892 -26.73 40.84 65.36
N VAL A 893 -27.78 41.11 66.10
CA VAL A 893 -27.69 41.10 67.55
C VAL A 893 -27.37 39.66 68.03
N LEU A 894 -26.88 39.51 69.26
CA LEU A 894 -26.78 38.26 70.00
C LEU A 894 -27.42 38.43 71.39
N LEU A 895 -28.45 37.64 71.68
CA LEU A 895 -29.18 37.67 72.96
C LEU A 895 -28.53 36.80 74.06
N ALA A 896 -27.51 36.02 73.72
CA ALA A 896 -26.93 35.04 74.64
C ALA A 896 -26.30 35.70 75.88
N GLY A 897 -26.60 35.14 77.06
CA GLY A 897 -26.21 35.73 78.35
C GLY A 897 -27.10 36.89 78.81
N LEU A 898 -27.94 37.44 77.94
CA LEU A 898 -28.92 38.46 78.28
C LEU A 898 -30.25 37.79 78.68
N SER A 899 -30.80 38.25 79.80
CA SER A 899 -32.22 38.03 80.12
C SER A 899 -33.08 39.03 79.33
N ALA A 900 -34.41 38.91 79.38
CA ALA A 900 -35.32 39.92 78.80
C ALA A 900 -34.94 41.37 79.27
N GLY A 901 -34.63 42.31 78.35
CA GLY A 901 -33.99 43.64 78.63
C GLY A 901 -33.63 44.50 77.37
N THR A 902 -32.89 45.63 77.50
CA THR A 902 -32.62 46.68 76.44
C THR A 902 -31.18 47.29 76.42
N TYR A 903 -30.54 47.60 75.26
CA TYR A 903 -29.06 47.89 75.08
C TYR A 903 -28.62 48.80 73.85
N THR A 904 -27.37 49.39 73.78
CA THR A 904 -26.82 50.28 72.65
C THR A 904 -25.30 50.15 72.22
N ALA A 905 -24.92 50.36 70.93
CA ALA A 905 -23.58 50.05 70.31
C ALA A 905 -23.19 50.82 68.99
N THR A 906 -21.97 50.64 68.44
CA THR A 906 -21.45 51.19 67.14
C THR A 906 -20.54 50.20 66.36
N ASN A 907 -20.32 50.38 65.03
CA ASN A 907 -19.41 49.57 64.19
C ASN A 907 -18.63 50.44 63.17
N ALA A 908 -17.31 50.23 63.04
CA ALA A 908 -16.43 50.91 62.09
C ALA A 908 -15.83 49.92 61.07
N VAL A 909 -15.78 50.30 59.79
CA VAL A 909 -15.23 49.51 58.68
C VAL A 909 -13.87 50.05 58.29
N LEU A 910 -12.85 49.20 58.27
CA LEU A 910 -11.46 49.57 57.96
C LEU A 910 -10.88 48.73 56.83
N SER A 911 -9.91 49.25 56.07
CA SER A 911 -9.13 48.43 55.13
C SER A 911 -7.79 49.06 54.83
N ALA A 912 -6.72 48.28 54.90
CA ALA A 912 -5.38 48.70 54.47
C ALA A 912 -5.27 48.87 52.95
N ALA A 913 -6.21 48.31 52.18
CA ALA A 913 -6.28 48.47 50.72
C ALA A 913 -7.15 49.65 50.27
N ALA A 914 -7.90 50.29 51.19
CA ALA A 914 -8.84 51.36 50.89
C ALA A 914 -8.36 52.74 51.34
N THR A 915 -8.52 53.74 50.48
CA THR A 915 -7.99 55.10 50.69
C THR A 915 -8.83 55.97 51.64
N ASN A 916 -10.04 55.55 52.03
CA ASN A 916 -11.00 56.31 52.83
C ASN A 916 -11.40 55.63 54.17
N SER A 917 -10.53 54.74 54.67
CA SER A 917 -10.68 54.02 55.94
C SER A 917 -10.33 54.90 57.15
N PRO A 918 -11.10 54.89 58.27
CA PRO A 918 -12.31 54.11 58.56
C PRO A 918 -13.63 54.87 58.31
N GLN A 919 -14.75 54.14 58.23
CA GLN A 919 -16.13 54.67 58.13
C GLN A 919 -17.07 54.01 59.18
N THR A 920 -18.02 54.73 59.80
CA THR A 920 -18.68 54.27 61.06
C THR A 920 -20.24 54.31 61.05
N LEU A 921 -20.87 53.39 61.82
CA LEU A 921 -22.29 53.04 61.92
C LEU A 921 -22.76 52.94 63.41
N THR A 922 -24.05 53.20 63.74
CA THR A 922 -24.62 53.24 65.15
C THR A 922 -25.85 52.31 65.39
N VAL A 923 -26.08 51.74 66.59
CA VAL A 923 -26.99 50.56 66.85
C VAL A 923 -27.73 50.50 68.24
N THR A 924 -28.93 49.88 68.36
CA THR A 924 -29.79 49.74 69.61
C THR A 924 -30.67 48.42 69.69
N LEU A 925 -31.09 47.88 70.87
CA LEU A 925 -31.81 46.55 71.10
C LEU A 925 -32.85 46.44 72.29
N THR A 926 -33.89 45.55 72.24
CA THR A 926 -34.81 45.04 73.35
C THR A 926 -35.22 43.52 73.28
N ILE A 927 -35.70 42.79 74.35
CA ILE A 927 -35.90 41.28 74.43
C ILE A 927 -37.10 40.72 75.29
N GLU A 928 -37.80 39.63 74.86
CA GLU A 928 -38.98 38.92 75.50
C GLU A 928 -38.82 37.37 75.85
N LYS A 929 -39.62 36.37 75.36
CA LYS A 929 -39.58 34.90 75.76
C LYS A 929 -40.06 33.79 74.74
N ALA A 930 -39.48 32.56 74.69
CA ALA A 930 -39.50 31.65 73.49
C ALA A 930 -40.07 30.19 73.55
N ASP A 931 -40.25 29.61 72.35
CA ASP A 931 -40.63 28.20 72.01
C ASP A 931 -39.42 27.26 71.74
N GLN A 932 -39.65 25.94 71.59
CA GLN A 932 -38.58 24.99 71.21
C GLN A 932 -38.99 23.98 70.13
N THR A 933 -37.99 23.41 69.44
CA THR A 933 -38.16 22.41 68.37
C THR A 933 -37.12 21.29 68.47
N ILE A 934 -37.36 20.16 67.83
CA ILE A 934 -36.32 19.15 67.58
C ILE A 934 -35.58 19.52 66.30
N SER A 935 -34.26 19.45 66.32
CA SER A 935 -33.35 19.76 65.22
C SER A 935 -32.20 18.77 65.17
N SER A 936 -31.35 18.88 64.14
CA SER A 936 -30.18 18.01 63.93
C SER A 936 -30.49 16.51 63.98
N PHE A 937 -31.71 16.11 63.55
CA PHE A 937 -32.03 14.70 63.38
C PHE A 937 -31.20 14.16 62.20
N ALA A 938 -30.08 13.54 62.56
CA ALA A 938 -29.04 13.04 61.69
C ALA A 938 -29.05 11.50 61.71
N PRO A 939 -28.87 10.84 60.55
CA PRO A 939 -28.81 11.44 59.22
C PRO A 939 -30.10 12.15 58.85
N THR A 940 -29.99 13.12 57.95
CA THR A 940 -31.10 13.99 57.50
C THR A 940 -32.12 13.22 56.67
N ASN A 941 -33.34 13.74 56.57
CA ASN A 941 -34.35 13.19 55.65
C ASN A 941 -33.78 13.03 54.23
N ASP A 942 -34.18 11.95 53.57
CA ASP A 942 -33.74 11.50 52.24
C ASP A 942 -32.24 11.19 52.12
N SER A 943 -31.51 11.04 53.24
CA SER A 943 -30.12 10.55 53.22
C SER A 943 -30.05 9.21 52.50
N VAL A 944 -29.11 9.12 51.56
CA VAL A 944 -28.90 7.93 50.72
C VAL A 944 -27.83 7.04 51.34
N PHE A 945 -28.14 5.76 51.49
CA PHE A 945 -27.22 4.73 51.99
C PHE A 945 -27.18 3.54 51.03
N LEU A 946 -26.05 2.82 51.00
CA LEU A 946 -26.03 1.46 50.46
C LEU A 946 -26.41 0.46 51.56
N THR A 947 -26.98 -0.68 51.21
CA THR A 947 -27.32 -1.79 52.13
C THR A 947 -26.16 -2.27 53.00
N SER A 948 -24.90 -2.01 52.61
CA SER A 948 -23.70 -2.32 53.38
C SER A 948 -23.37 -1.35 54.54
N HIS A 949 -24.11 -0.26 54.71
CA HIS A 949 -23.82 0.75 55.75
C HIS A 949 -24.42 0.41 57.12
N VAL A 950 -23.71 0.86 58.17
CA VAL A 950 -24.17 0.90 59.56
C VAL A 950 -24.25 2.37 59.97
N VAL A 951 -25.38 2.80 60.54
CA VAL A 951 -25.72 4.22 60.69
C VAL A 951 -26.09 4.56 62.13
N GLN A 952 -25.36 5.51 62.72
CA GLN A 952 -25.70 6.10 64.02
C GLN A 952 -26.71 7.25 63.86
N LEU A 953 -27.73 7.26 64.70
CA LEU A 953 -28.72 8.32 64.78
C LEU A 953 -28.41 9.30 65.92
N SER A 954 -28.65 10.58 65.68
CA SER A 954 -28.63 11.62 66.72
C SER A 954 -29.67 12.70 66.41
N ALA A 955 -30.13 13.41 67.43
CA ALA A 955 -31.07 14.51 67.34
C ALA A 955 -31.01 15.32 68.63
N SER A 956 -31.26 16.63 68.52
CA SER A 956 -31.14 17.56 69.63
C SER A 956 -32.42 18.39 69.71
N ALA A 957 -32.96 18.59 70.91
CA ALA A 957 -33.95 19.65 71.10
C ALA A 957 -33.22 20.99 71.19
N SER A 958 -33.80 22.06 70.63
CA SER A 958 -33.24 23.41 70.67
C SER A 958 -33.15 24.01 72.09
N SER A 959 -33.75 23.34 73.07
CA SER A 959 -33.67 23.62 74.51
C SER A 959 -32.54 22.89 75.25
N GLY A 960 -31.85 21.94 74.59
CA GLY A 960 -30.86 21.05 75.20
C GLY A 960 -31.44 19.84 75.95
N LEU A 961 -32.75 19.58 75.88
CA LEU A 961 -33.39 18.43 76.53
C LEU A 961 -33.23 17.13 75.69
N PRO A 962 -33.11 15.93 76.31
CA PRO A 962 -32.83 14.67 75.59
C PRO A 962 -33.92 14.26 74.59
N VAL A 963 -33.54 13.64 73.47
CA VAL A 963 -34.46 13.17 72.41
C VAL A 963 -34.44 11.64 72.32
N SER A 964 -35.58 11.02 71.97
CA SER A 964 -35.73 9.56 71.82
C SER A 964 -36.17 9.17 70.40
N PHE A 965 -35.87 7.94 69.95
CA PHE A 965 -36.12 7.46 68.57
C PHE A 965 -37.02 6.21 68.47
N THR A 966 -37.75 6.07 67.35
CA THR A 966 -38.47 4.83 66.98
C THR A 966 -38.45 4.59 65.46
N ASN A 967 -38.26 3.35 65.00
CA ASN A 967 -38.29 2.94 63.58
C ASN A 967 -39.66 2.35 63.25
N GLN A 968 -40.17 2.66 62.06
CA GLN A 968 -41.49 2.30 61.56
C GLN A 968 -41.45 1.64 60.16
N GLY A 969 -40.25 1.44 59.58
CA GLY A 969 -40.07 0.89 58.22
C GLY A 969 -39.38 -0.49 58.19
N LEU A 970 -39.56 -1.22 57.07
CA LEU A 970 -39.06 -2.60 56.90
C LEU A 970 -37.61 -2.70 56.39
N ALA A 971 -37.04 -1.62 55.83
CA ALA A 971 -35.71 -1.66 55.20
C ALA A 971 -34.53 -1.64 56.19
N ALA A 972 -34.77 -1.26 57.45
CA ALA A 972 -33.75 -1.12 58.48
C ALA A 972 -34.14 -1.86 59.76
N ASN A 973 -33.14 -2.42 60.45
CA ASN A 973 -33.26 -3.02 61.77
C ASN A 973 -32.39 -2.25 62.78
N TRP A 974 -32.79 -2.27 64.05
CA TRP A 974 -31.95 -1.73 65.14
C TRP A 974 -30.83 -2.70 65.49
N LEU A 975 -29.61 -2.19 65.56
CA LEU A 975 -28.46 -2.84 66.19
C LEU A 975 -28.39 -2.47 67.69
N ASP A 976 -28.78 -1.24 68.04
CA ASP A 976 -29.01 -0.78 69.41
C ASP A 976 -30.03 0.40 69.42
N ALA A 977 -30.16 1.11 70.54
CA ALA A 977 -31.14 2.19 70.73
C ALA A 977 -30.94 3.44 69.83
N THR A 978 -29.79 3.60 69.18
CA THR A 978 -29.51 4.70 68.23
C THR A 978 -28.93 4.22 66.91
N THR A 979 -28.62 2.93 66.73
CA THR A 979 -27.90 2.43 65.55
C THR A 979 -28.77 1.58 64.63
N LEU A 980 -28.80 1.92 63.34
CA LEU A 980 -29.46 1.16 62.29
C LEU A 980 -28.47 0.34 61.45
N VAL A 981 -28.96 -0.82 61.01
CA VAL A 981 -28.37 -1.63 59.93
C VAL A 981 -29.43 -1.88 58.86
N PHE A 982 -29.04 -1.85 57.59
CA PHE A 982 -29.98 -2.01 56.47
C PHE A 982 -30.04 -3.47 56.00
N ALA A 983 -31.25 -3.99 55.77
CA ALA A 983 -31.47 -5.40 55.43
C ALA A 983 -31.91 -5.59 53.97
N THR A 984 -32.47 -4.57 53.35
CA THR A 984 -32.95 -4.57 51.95
C THR A 984 -32.94 -3.14 51.42
N HIS A 985 -32.86 -2.99 50.11
CA HIS A 985 -33.03 -1.70 49.44
C HIS A 985 -34.49 -1.22 49.55
N GLY A 986 -34.70 0.10 49.43
CA GLY A 986 -35.99 0.77 49.68
C GLY A 986 -35.91 1.84 50.76
N THR A 987 -37.05 2.21 51.35
CA THR A 987 -37.12 3.35 52.30
C THR A 987 -37.24 2.90 53.76
N ALA A 988 -36.35 3.40 54.63
CA ALA A 988 -36.48 3.29 56.09
C ALA A 988 -37.15 4.55 56.67
N CYS A 989 -37.85 4.46 57.81
CA CYS A 989 -38.63 5.56 58.39
C CYS A 989 -38.46 5.62 59.92
N VAL A 990 -38.01 6.76 60.46
CA VAL A 990 -37.66 6.89 61.89
C VAL A 990 -38.17 8.21 62.47
N VAL A 991 -38.66 8.20 63.71
CA VAL A 991 -39.33 9.33 64.40
C VAL A 991 -38.59 9.75 65.69
N ALA A 992 -38.58 11.05 66.03
CA ALA A 992 -37.91 11.66 67.20
C ALA A 992 -38.80 12.66 68.00
N ALA A 993 -38.75 12.70 69.36
CA ALA A 993 -39.68 13.48 70.24
C ALA A 993 -39.08 14.13 71.55
N GLN A 994 -39.68 15.23 72.11
CA GLN A 994 -39.31 15.98 73.36
C GLN A 994 -40.42 16.95 73.90
N THR A 995 -40.38 17.42 75.17
CA THR A 995 -41.49 18.05 75.95
C THR A 995 -41.29 19.39 76.74
N GLY A 996 -40.09 19.92 77.09
CA GLY A 996 -39.89 21.36 77.47
C GLY A 996 -39.82 21.84 78.96
N ASN A 997 -39.72 23.18 79.20
CA ASN A 997 -39.41 23.81 80.52
C ASN A 997 -39.83 25.31 80.74
N ALA A 998 -39.34 25.96 81.81
CA ALA A 998 -39.69 27.32 82.26
C ALA A 998 -39.25 28.49 81.35
N ASN A 999 -38.28 28.29 80.46
CA ASN A 999 -37.84 29.27 79.45
C ASN A 999 -38.28 28.90 78.03
N TYR A 1000 -38.85 27.70 77.83
CA TYR A 1000 -39.08 27.08 76.52
C TYR A 1000 -40.31 26.15 76.48
N HIS A 1001 -41.28 26.41 75.60
CA HIS A 1001 -42.47 25.55 75.36
C HIS A 1001 -42.15 24.21 74.66
N ALA A 1002 -43.01 23.19 74.81
CA ALA A 1002 -42.82 21.81 74.32
C ALA A 1002 -42.56 21.66 72.80
N ALA A 1003 -41.84 20.60 72.38
CA ALA A 1003 -41.36 20.45 71.00
C ALA A 1003 -42.26 19.53 70.12
N PRO A 1004 -42.57 19.91 68.87
CA PRO A 1004 -43.16 19.00 67.89
C PRO A 1004 -42.18 17.86 67.51
N ALA A 1005 -42.72 16.64 67.36
CA ALA A 1005 -41.97 15.47 66.90
C ALA A 1005 -41.58 15.58 65.41
N ARG A 1006 -40.49 14.90 65.00
CA ARG A 1006 -40.01 14.85 63.61
C ARG A 1006 -39.80 13.44 63.10
N THR A 1007 -40.03 13.22 61.81
CA THR A 1007 -39.80 11.94 61.12
C THR A 1007 -38.81 12.14 59.98
N ASN A 1008 -37.82 11.27 59.86
CA ASN A 1008 -36.92 11.18 58.71
C ASN A 1008 -37.14 9.86 57.97
N PHE A 1009 -37.14 9.92 56.64
CA PHE A 1009 -37.05 8.80 55.73
C PHE A 1009 -35.61 8.68 55.20
N TYR A 1010 -35.13 7.47 54.94
CA TYR A 1010 -33.81 7.21 54.36
C TYR A 1010 -33.95 6.34 53.11
N ILE A 1011 -33.23 6.69 52.05
CA ILE A 1011 -33.24 5.95 50.78
C ILE A 1011 -32.07 4.96 50.81
N VAL A 1012 -32.36 3.67 50.70
CA VAL A 1012 -31.35 2.61 50.70
C VAL A 1012 -31.27 2.01 49.30
N HIS A 1013 -30.10 2.11 48.67
CA HIS A 1013 -29.78 1.43 47.42
C HIS A 1013 -29.04 0.11 47.66
N GLY A 1014 -29.20 -0.82 46.73
CA GLY A 1014 -28.42 -2.04 46.65
C GLY A 1014 -26.95 -1.77 46.32
N VAL A 1015 -26.11 -2.70 46.78
CA VAL A 1015 -24.79 -2.92 46.17
C VAL A 1015 -25.01 -3.93 45.04
N PRO A 1016 -24.39 -3.76 43.85
CA PRO A 1016 -24.50 -4.73 42.79
C PRO A 1016 -23.94 -6.09 43.21
N SER A 1017 -24.34 -7.15 42.49
CA SER A 1017 -23.79 -8.49 42.63
C SER A 1017 -23.11 -8.91 41.34
N VAL A 1018 -21.98 -9.61 41.41
CA VAL A 1018 -21.25 -10.07 40.22
C VAL A 1018 -21.12 -11.59 40.29
N GLY A 1019 -21.80 -12.27 39.37
CA GLY A 1019 -21.66 -13.71 39.16
C GLY A 1019 -20.30 -14.07 38.54
N PRO A 1020 -19.96 -15.37 38.49
CA PRO A 1020 -18.72 -15.83 37.85
C PRO A 1020 -18.72 -15.49 36.36
N THR A 1021 -17.64 -14.89 35.86
CA THR A 1021 -17.47 -14.54 34.44
C THR A 1021 -16.42 -15.45 33.82
N THR A 1022 -16.69 -16.02 32.64
CA THR A 1022 -15.72 -16.85 31.89
C THR A 1022 -15.46 -16.21 30.53
N VAL A 1023 -14.18 -16.07 30.18
CA VAL A 1023 -13.69 -15.60 28.89
C VAL A 1023 -12.72 -16.61 28.29
N PHE A 1024 -12.57 -16.60 26.97
CA PHE A 1024 -11.84 -17.64 26.24
C PHE A 1024 -10.70 -17.05 25.41
N ARG A 1025 -9.54 -17.71 25.41
CA ARG A 1025 -8.39 -17.38 24.56
C ARG A 1025 -7.91 -18.57 23.75
N VAL A 1026 -7.15 -18.31 22.69
CA VAL A 1026 -6.39 -19.35 21.98
C VAL A 1026 -5.01 -19.50 22.65
N THR A 1027 -4.42 -20.69 22.54
CA THR A 1027 -3.02 -20.97 22.92
C THR A 1027 -2.06 -19.87 22.45
N ASN A 1028 -1.25 -19.33 23.37
CA ASN A 1028 -0.26 -18.26 23.13
C ASN A 1028 -0.79 -16.98 22.42
N GLN A 1029 -2.09 -16.67 22.47
CA GLN A 1029 -2.66 -15.44 21.90
C GLN A 1029 -3.11 -14.45 22.98
N VAL A 1030 -2.95 -13.14 22.68
CA VAL A 1030 -3.50 -12.04 23.48
C VAL A 1030 -5.02 -12.06 23.38
N LEU A 1031 -5.70 -11.93 24.53
CA LEU A 1031 -7.15 -11.81 24.61
C LEU A 1031 -7.53 -10.33 24.76
N LYS A 1032 -8.47 -9.86 23.93
CA LYS A 1032 -9.07 -8.53 24.03
C LYS A 1032 -10.59 -8.67 24.10
N VAL A 1033 -11.19 -8.23 25.20
CA VAL A 1033 -12.65 -8.30 25.45
C VAL A 1033 -13.19 -6.91 25.83
N THR A 1034 -14.50 -6.69 25.65
CA THR A 1034 -15.15 -5.43 26.01
C THR A 1034 -15.55 -5.38 27.49
N ASP A 1035 -15.69 -4.17 28.02
CA ASP A 1035 -16.35 -3.90 29.29
C ASP A 1035 -17.73 -4.57 29.40
N THR A 1036 -18.55 -4.49 28.35
CA THR A 1036 -19.87 -5.15 28.29
C THR A 1036 -19.79 -6.66 28.54
N MET A 1037 -18.77 -7.35 28.02
CA MET A 1037 -18.59 -8.79 28.23
C MET A 1037 -18.39 -9.11 29.71
N MET A 1038 -17.60 -8.30 30.40
CA MET A 1038 -17.29 -8.43 31.83
C MET A 1038 -18.52 -8.19 32.73
N LEU A 1039 -19.48 -7.39 32.26
CA LEU A 1039 -20.72 -7.05 32.96
C LEU A 1039 -21.85 -8.08 32.74
N THR A 1040 -21.67 -9.10 31.89
CA THR A 1040 -22.73 -10.04 31.48
C THR A 1040 -23.44 -10.73 32.65
N ASN A 1041 -22.70 -11.04 33.72
CA ASN A 1041 -23.22 -11.69 34.94
C ASN A 1041 -23.29 -10.74 36.14
N ALA A 1042 -23.20 -9.42 35.92
CA ALA A 1042 -23.35 -8.41 36.95
C ALA A 1042 -24.81 -7.93 37.00
N VAL A 1043 -25.43 -7.96 38.18
CA VAL A 1043 -26.82 -7.56 38.41
C VAL A 1043 -26.88 -6.53 39.52
N ASP A 1044 -27.45 -5.37 39.18
CA ASP A 1044 -27.80 -4.31 40.12
C ASP A 1044 -29.23 -4.52 40.64
N PRO A 1045 -29.50 -4.50 41.96
CA PRO A 1045 -30.87 -4.67 42.48
C PRO A 1045 -31.86 -3.61 41.98
N GLU A 1046 -31.38 -2.40 41.67
CA GLU A 1046 -32.14 -1.30 41.08
C GLU A 1046 -32.09 -1.25 39.55
N ALA A 1047 -31.43 -2.21 38.89
CA ALA A 1047 -31.20 -2.25 37.44
C ALA A 1047 -30.54 -0.97 36.87
N SER A 1048 -29.71 -0.27 37.65
CA SER A 1048 -28.98 0.91 37.19
C SER A 1048 -27.78 0.55 36.29
N PRO A 1049 -27.29 1.50 35.45
CA PRO A 1049 -26.14 1.25 34.59
C PRO A 1049 -24.89 0.85 35.37
N LEU A 1050 -24.23 -0.23 34.93
CA LEU A 1050 -23.00 -0.75 35.52
C LEU A 1050 -21.78 -0.41 34.67
N SER A 1051 -20.63 -0.24 35.32
CA SER A 1051 -19.34 0.03 34.67
C SER A 1051 -18.20 -0.76 35.31
N VAL A 1052 -17.22 -1.20 34.52
CA VAL A 1052 -15.97 -1.81 35.06
C VAL A 1052 -15.01 -0.68 35.39
N VAL A 1053 -14.64 -0.56 36.67
CA VAL A 1053 -13.82 0.56 37.17
C VAL A 1053 -12.38 0.17 37.51
N TRP A 1054 -12.08 -1.13 37.63
CA TRP A 1054 -10.75 -1.63 37.94
C TRP A 1054 -10.58 -3.11 37.57
N VAL A 1055 -9.34 -3.53 37.28
CA VAL A 1055 -8.92 -4.92 37.04
C VAL A 1055 -7.60 -5.21 37.78
N SER A 1056 -7.37 -6.45 38.21
CA SER A 1056 -6.11 -6.82 38.86
C SER A 1056 -4.94 -6.74 37.87
N PRO A 1057 -3.82 -6.03 38.17
CA PRO A 1057 -2.73 -5.81 37.21
C PRO A 1057 -2.06 -7.07 36.66
N ALA A 1058 -2.14 -8.16 37.43
CA ALA A 1058 -1.74 -9.49 37.03
C ALA A 1058 -2.89 -10.48 37.28
N SER A 1059 -2.81 -11.59 36.56
CA SER A 1059 -3.62 -12.79 36.77
C SER A 1059 -2.89 -13.81 37.65
N THR A 1060 -3.58 -14.87 38.03
CA THR A 1060 -3.11 -15.88 39.00
C THR A 1060 -1.87 -16.64 38.50
N ASN A 1061 -1.77 -16.89 37.18
CA ASN A 1061 -0.63 -17.57 36.58
C ASN A 1061 0.44 -16.61 36.01
N GLY A 1062 0.29 -15.29 36.21
CA GLY A 1062 1.28 -14.28 35.84
C GLY A 1062 1.12 -13.63 34.45
N GLY A 1063 -0.03 -13.77 33.80
CA GLY A 1063 -0.39 -12.95 32.64
C GLY A 1063 -0.74 -11.51 33.04
N THR A 1064 -0.46 -10.54 32.16
CA THR A 1064 -0.66 -9.11 32.43
C THR A 1064 -2.02 -8.61 31.95
N MET A 1065 -2.56 -7.63 32.67
CA MET A 1065 -3.91 -7.09 32.49
C MET A 1065 -3.86 -5.58 32.29
N VAL A 1066 -4.52 -5.07 31.25
CA VAL A 1066 -4.64 -3.63 30.98
C VAL A 1066 -6.10 -3.29 30.68
N LEU A 1067 -6.61 -2.23 31.31
CA LEU A 1067 -7.89 -1.61 30.97
C LEU A 1067 -7.60 -0.36 30.10
N ASP A 1068 -7.96 -0.43 28.83
CA ASP A 1068 -7.75 0.58 27.80
C ASP A 1068 -9.10 1.08 27.27
N GLY A 1069 -9.61 2.12 27.92
CA GLY A 1069 -10.97 2.64 27.69
C GLY A 1069 -12.03 1.56 27.93
N ARG A 1070 -12.77 1.21 26.88
CA ARG A 1070 -13.82 0.16 26.91
C ARG A 1070 -13.30 -1.27 26.71
N TRP A 1071 -11.98 -1.44 26.57
CA TRP A 1071 -11.36 -2.73 26.29
C TRP A 1071 -10.50 -3.21 27.45
N LEU A 1072 -10.62 -4.49 27.77
CA LEU A 1072 -9.74 -5.21 28.67
C LEU A 1072 -8.84 -6.11 27.83
N VAL A 1073 -7.53 -5.98 28.02
CA VAL A 1073 -6.49 -6.75 27.32
C VAL A 1073 -5.77 -7.64 28.33
N TYR A 1074 -5.82 -8.94 28.10
CA TYR A 1074 -5.06 -9.96 28.82
C TYR A 1074 -3.95 -10.52 27.92
N THR A 1075 -2.70 -10.46 28.38
CA THR A 1075 -1.55 -11.08 27.70
C THR A 1075 -1.13 -12.32 28.49
N PRO A 1076 -1.17 -13.53 27.91
CA PRO A 1076 -0.81 -14.75 28.62
C PRO A 1076 0.69 -14.79 28.97
N PRO A 1077 1.06 -15.46 30.09
CA PRO A 1077 2.46 -15.73 30.40
C PRO A 1077 3.03 -16.76 29.42
N LEU A 1078 4.26 -16.52 28.95
CA LEU A 1078 4.87 -17.29 27.86
C LEU A 1078 4.96 -18.80 28.18
N GLY A 1079 4.33 -19.63 27.34
CA GLY A 1079 4.39 -21.08 27.47
C GLY A 1079 3.45 -21.70 28.52
N ASN A 1080 2.51 -20.92 29.09
CA ASN A 1080 1.50 -21.44 30.02
C ASN A 1080 0.09 -21.33 29.42
N ASP A 1081 -0.53 -22.49 29.17
CA ASP A 1081 -1.91 -22.62 28.67
C ASP A 1081 -2.87 -23.26 29.70
N ALA A 1082 -2.52 -23.23 30.99
CA ALA A 1082 -3.47 -23.57 32.04
C ALA A 1082 -4.60 -22.52 32.17
N PRO A 1083 -5.80 -22.90 32.66
CA PRO A 1083 -6.81 -21.96 33.11
C PRO A 1083 -6.23 -20.92 34.06
N ASP A 1084 -6.56 -19.65 33.82
CA ASP A 1084 -6.04 -18.52 34.57
C ASP A 1084 -7.19 -17.66 35.12
N TYR A 1085 -6.90 -16.81 36.10
CA TYR A 1085 -7.94 -16.01 36.77
C TYR A 1085 -7.45 -14.62 37.13
N PHE A 1086 -8.32 -13.63 36.97
CA PHE A 1086 -8.09 -12.25 37.41
C PHE A 1086 -9.32 -11.70 38.13
N GLN A 1087 -9.13 -10.64 38.92
CA GLN A 1087 -10.21 -9.94 39.61
C GLN A 1087 -10.57 -8.64 38.88
N PHE A 1088 -11.82 -8.22 38.99
CA PHE A 1088 -12.30 -6.94 38.48
C PHE A 1088 -13.33 -6.34 39.43
N ARG A 1089 -13.53 -5.02 39.35
CA ARG A 1089 -14.54 -4.30 40.15
C ARG A 1089 -15.56 -3.65 39.25
N VAL A 1090 -16.82 -3.82 39.61
CA VAL A 1090 -17.98 -3.21 38.95
C VAL A 1090 -18.56 -2.15 39.88
N CYS A 1091 -18.90 -0.98 39.33
CA CYS A 1091 -19.55 0.11 40.04
C CYS A 1091 -20.92 0.41 39.39
N ASN A 1092 -21.95 0.61 40.22
CA ASN A 1092 -23.27 1.08 39.79
C ASN A 1092 -23.36 2.63 39.80
N ALA A 1093 -24.45 3.18 39.26
CA ALA A 1093 -24.65 4.62 39.19
C ALA A 1093 -24.75 5.33 40.57
N PHE A 1094 -24.96 4.57 41.64
CA PHE A 1094 -25.10 5.05 43.03
C PHE A 1094 -23.83 4.83 43.88
N GLY A 1095 -22.71 4.42 43.27
CA GLY A 1095 -21.43 4.22 43.96
C GLY A 1095 -21.27 2.88 44.69
N GLY A 1096 -22.22 1.96 44.53
CA GLY A 1096 -22.10 0.58 45.00
C GLY A 1096 -21.05 -0.18 44.19
N ILE A 1097 -20.00 -0.67 44.87
CA ILE A 1097 -18.91 -1.43 44.26
C ILE A 1097 -19.02 -2.91 44.64
N ALA A 1098 -18.88 -3.78 43.65
CA ALA A 1098 -18.81 -5.23 43.83
C ALA A 1098 -17.57 -5.81 43.15
N GLU A 1099 -16.98 -6.84 43.78
CA GLU A 1099 -15.83 -7.57 43.24
C GLU A 1099 -16.29 -8.80 42.45
N GLY A 1100 -15.83 -8.90 41.21
CA GLY A 1100 -15.99 -10.04 40.32
C GLY A 1100 -14.69 -10.81 40.13
N ARG A 1101 -14.82 -12.09 39.81
CA ARG A 1101 -13.70 -12.96 39.40
C ARG A 1101 -13.97 -13.48 38.00
N ALA A 1102 -12.99 -13.30 37.12
CA ALA A 1102 -13.04 -13.81 35.76
C ALA A 1102 -12.10 -15.01 35.59
N GLU A 1103 -12.57 -16.03 34.88
CA GLU A 1103 -11.80 -17.20 34.46
C GLU A 1103 -11.43 -17.07 32.98
N VAL A 1104 -10.16 -17.31 32.66
CA VAL A 1104 -9.62 -17.33 31.30
C VAL A 1104 -9.36 -18.79 30.92
N LEU A 1105 -10.25 -19.38 30.11
CA LEU A 1105 -10.08 -20.74 29.58
C LEU A 1105 -9.36 -20.73 28.23
N VAL A 1106 -8.55 -21.75 27.98
CA VAL A 1106 -7.84 -21.91 26.71
C VAL A 1106 -8.59 -22.85 25.77
N ILE A 1107 -8.94 -22.36 24.58
CA ILE A 1107 -9.49 -23.16 23.49
C ILE A 1107 -8.30 -23.75 22.70
N VAL A 1108 -8.15 -25.07 22.79
CA VAL A 1108 -7.25 -25.85 21.93
C VAL A 1108 -7.98 -26.16 20.62
N PRO A 1109 -7.42 -25.86 19.43
CA PRO A 1109 -8.03 -26.23 18.17
C PRO A 1109 -8.09 -27.76 18.01
N ALA A 1110 -9.30 -28.30 17.84
CA ALA A 1110 -9.47 -29.70 17.45
C ALA A 1110 -9.02 -29.92 15.99
N THR A 1111 -8.46 -31.09 15.69
CA THR A 1111 -8.07 -31.51 14.34
C THR A 1111 -9.08 -32.51 13.76
N GLY A 1112 -9.58 -32.23 12.54
CA GLY A 1112 -10.61 -33.04 11.86
C GLY A 1112 -12.04 -32.84 12.39
N ASP A 1113 -12.96 -33.74 12.04
CA ASP A 1113 -14.39 -33.73 12.42
C ASP A 1113 -14.66 -34.03 13.93
N GLY A 1114 -13.65 -33.83 14.77
CA GLY A 1114 -13.74 -33.97 16.23
C GLY A 1114 -14.59 -32.87 16.88
N GLN A 1115 -15.10 -33.17 18.08
CA GLN A 1115 -15.85 -32.19 18.88
C GLN A 1115 -14.91 -31.06 19.33
N THR A 1116 -15.30 -29.80 19.09
CA THR A 1116 -14.47 -28.61 19.38
C THR A 1116 -14.55 -28.13 20.83
N HIS A 1117 -15.32 -28.81 21.69
CA HIS A 1117 -15.44 -28.57 23.14
C HIS A 1117 -15.67 -27.10 23.55
N ASN A 1118 -16.34 -26.33 22.69
CA ASN A 1118 -16.49 -24.87 22.81
C ASN A 1118 -17.93 -24.39 23.08
N ILE A 1119 -18.88 -25.32 23.28
CA ILE A 1119 -20.23 -24.98 23.75
C ILE A 1119 -20.14 -24.51 25.20
N VAL A 1120 -20.62 -23.29 25.43
CA VAL A 1120 -20.65 -22.58 26.71
C VAL A 1120 -21.93 -22.92 27.47
N SER A 1121 -23.08 -22.93 26.78
CA SER A 1121 -24.36 -23.34 27.37
C SER A 1121 -25.38 -23.73 26.29
N VAL A 1122 -26.44 -24.42 26.72
CA VAL A 1122 -27.61 -24.73 25.90
C VAL A 1122 -28.83 -24.36 26.73
N THR A 1123 -29.63 -23.40 26.28
CA THR A 1123 -30.77 -22.86 27.05
C THR A 1123 -32.06 -22.87 26.23
N PRO A 1124 -33.20 -23.34 26.78
CA PRO A 1124 -34.50 -23.20 26.11
C PRO A 1124 -34.92 -21.73 26.02
N SER A 1125 -35.59 -21.36 24.92
CA SER A 1125 -36.17 -20.04 24.68
C SER A 1125 -37.50 -20.17 23.94
N GLY A 1126 -38.60 -20.21 24.69
CA GLY A 1126 -39.93 -20.48 24.12
C GLY A 1126 -40.01 -21.91 23.57
N SER A 1127 -40.35 -22.05 22.28
CA SER A 1127 -40.27 -23.33 21.55
C SER A 1127 -38.85 -23.73 21.16
N ASP A 1128 -37.91 -22.78 21.16
CA ASP A 1128 -36.61 -22.91 20.54
C ASP A 1128 -35.53 -23.27 21.58
N VAL A 1129 -34.35 -23.66 21.11
CA VAL A 1129 -33.18 -23.88 21.97
C VAL A 1129 -32.02 -23.03 21.47
N LEU A 1130 -31.43 -22.23 22.36
CA LEU A 1130 -30.26 -21.42 22.09
C LEU A 1130 -29.00 -22.20 22.47
N VAL A 1131 -28.15 -22.47 21.47
CA VAL A 1131 -26.84 -23.10 21.64
C VAL A 1131 -25.78 -22.01 21.64
N HIS A 1132 -25.21 -21.74 22.80
CA HIS A 1132 -24.23 -20.69 23.02
C HIS A 1132 -22.82 -21.28 22.93
N PHE A 1133 -21.97 -20.77 22.04
CA PHE A 1133 -20.60 -21.28 21.92
C PHE A 1133 -19.57 -20.23 21.53
N ALA A 1134 -18.36 -20.39 22.05
CA ALA A 1134 -17.20 -19.54 21.78
C ALA A 1134 -16.36 -20.09 20.62
N GLY A 1135 -15.51 -19.31 19.98
CA GLY A 1135 -14.60 -19.83 18.97
C GLY A 1135 -13.69 -18.78 18.35
N ILE A 1136 -12.96 -19.19 17.31
CA ILE A 1136 -12.01 -18.31 16.61
C ILE A 1136 -12.81 -17.34 15.74
N ALA A 1137 -12.67 -16.03 15.98
CA ALA A 1137 -13.34 -14.99 15.20
C ALA A 1137 -13.07 -15.15 13.69
N GLY A 1138 -14.12 -15.03 12.87
CA GLY A 1138 -14.09 -15.28 11.43
C GLY A 1138 -14.16 -16.75 11.03
N ARG A 1139 -14.00 -17.71 11.96
CA ARG A 1139 -14.10 -19.15 11.66
C ARG A 1139 -15.54 -19.65 11.81
N SER A 1140 -15.96 -20.53 10.91
CA SER A 1140 -17.25 -21.23 11.01
C SER A 1140 -17.15 -22.54 11.80
N TYR A 1141 -18.25 -22.91 12.44
CA TYR A 1141 -18.43 -24.19 13.13
C TYR A 1141 -19.76 -24.81 12.73
N ARG A 1142 -19.76 -26.11 12.43
CA ARG A 1142 -20.97 -26.91 12.21
C ARG A 1142 -21.59 -27.23 13.57
N VAL A 1143 -22.89 -26.97 13.73
CA VAL A 1143 -23.66 -27.30 14.94
C VAL A 1143 -24.40 -28.60 14.66
N GLN A 1144 -24.13 -29.61 15.48
CA GLN A 1144 -24.73 -30.94 15.36
C GLN A 1144 -25.54 -31.26 16.61
N ALA A 1145 -26.60 -32.05 16.44
CA ALA A 1145 -27.42 -32.52 17.56
C ALA A 1145 -27.72 -34.01 17.49
N THR A 1146 -28.08 -34.61 18.63
CA THR A 1146 -28.51 -36.01 18.74
C THR A 1146 -29.48 -36.21 19.89
N THR A 1147 -30.36 -37.20 19.82
CA THR A 1147 -31.35 -37.52 20.87
C THR A 1147 -30.87 -38.58 21.86
N ASN A 1148 -29.71 -39.19 21.64
CA ASN A 1148 -29.17 -40.27 22.45
C ASN A 1148 -27.64 -40.15 22.57
N LEU A 1149 -27.09 -40.06 23.78
CA LEU A 1149 -25.63 -40.01 24.00
C LEU A 1149 -24.97 -41.39 24.13
N VAL A 1150 -25.74 -42.47 24.32
CA VAL A 1150 -25.21 -43.83 24.51
C VAL A 1150 -24.74 -44.44 23.18
N VAL A 1151 -25.47 -44.16 22.08
CA VAL A 1151 -25.07 -44.47 20.71
C VAL A 1151 -25.41 -43.26 19.83
N PRO A 1152 -24.54 -42.24 19.77
CA PRO A 1152 -24.93 -40.93 19.26
C PRO A 1152 -24.89 -40.83 17.73
N ALA A 1153 -26.08 -40.76 17.14
CA ALA A 1153 -26.28 -40.37 15.74
C ALA A 1153 -26.35 -38.85 15.65
N TRP A 1154 -25.22 -38.20 15.38
CA TRP A 1154 -25.11 -36.74 15.26
C TRP A 1154 -25.57 -36.25 13.88
N THR A 1155 -26.64 -35.47 13.83
CA THR A 1155 -27.12 -34.79 12.61
C THR A 1155 -26.68 -33.33 12.61
N ASN A 1156 -26.24 -32.82 11.45
CA ASN A 1156 -25.92 -31.41 11.28
C ASN A 1156 -27.22 -30.60 11.22
N ILE A 1157 -27.39 -29.65 12.14
CA ILE A 1157 -28.59 -28.80 12.24
C ILE A 1157 -28.34 -27.36 11.75
N GLY A 1158 -27.07 -26.97 11.59
CA GLY A 1158 -26.71 -25.70 10.96
C GLY A 1158 -25.23 -25.38 11.08
N GLN A 1159 -24.86 -24.15 10.75
CA GLN A 1159 -23.50 -23.63 10.85
C GLN A 1159 -23.57 -22.19 11.36
N ALA A 1160 -22.65 -21.81 12.25
CA ALA A 1160 -22.50 -20.43 12.69
C ALA A 1160 -21.04 -19.98 12.49
N THR A 1161 -20.87 -18.74 12.04
CA THR A 1161 -19.56 -18.08 11.95
C THR A 1161 -19.38 -17.20 13.18
N ILE A 1162 -18.25 -17.36 13.86
CA ILE A 1162 -17.96 -16.57 15.04
C ILE A 1162 -17.69 -15.13 14.63
N GLY A 1163 -18.45 -14.18 15.18
CA GLY A 1163 -18.25 -12.75 14.94
C GLY A 1163 -16.95 -12.23 15.57
N ALA A 1164 -16.66 -10.95 15.37
CA ALA A 1164 -15.46 -10.30 15.94
C ALA A 1164 -15.36 -10.37 17.47
N LEU A 1165 -16.46 -10.69 18.16
CA LEU A 1165 -16.54 -10.85 19.62
C LEU A 1165 -16.12 -12.25 20.14
N GLY A 1166 -15.71 -13.19 19.27
CA GLY A 1166 -15.24 -14.52 19.69
C GLY A 1166 -16.32 -15.47 20.21
N TYR A 1167 -17.60 -15.10 20.08
CA TYR A 1167 -18.75 -15.83 20.59
C TYR A 1167 -19.94 -15.77 19.61
N VAL A 1168 -20.81 -16.78 19.65
CA VAL A 1168 -22.04 -16.83 18.86
C VAL A 1168 -23.17 -17.55 19.62
N ILE A 1169 -24.40 -17.18 19.28
CA ILE A 1169 -25.62 -17.89 19.69
C ILE A 1169 -26.22 -18.50 18.42
N PHE A 1170 -26.37 -19.82 18.39
CA PHE A 1170 -27.07 -20.53 17.33
C PHE A 1170 -28.47 -20.90 17.83
N THR A 1171 -29.50 -20.37 17.17
CA THR A 1171 -30.90 -20.71 17.47
C THR A 1171 -31.29 -21.98 16.74
N ASP A 1172 -31.68 -22.99 17.51
CA ASP A 1172 -32.29 -24.22 17.03
C ASP A 1172 -33.82 -24.11 17.18
N THR A 1173 -34.50 -23.77 16.09
CA THR A 1173 -35.92 -23.39 16.12
C THR A 1173 -36.86 -24.59 16.20
N ASN A 1174 -37.77 -24.54 17.18
CA ASN A 1174 -38.83 -25.54 17.45
C ASN A 1174 -38.38 -27.03 17.35
N PRO A 1175 -37.35 -27.47 18.10
CA PRO A 1175 -36.95 -28.88 18.16
C PRO A 1175 -38.11 -29.81 18.55
N PRO A 1176 -38.37 -30.89 17.78
CA PRO A 1176 -39.51 -31.79 18.03
C PRO A 1176 -39.35 -32.66 19.30
N VAL A 1177 -38.15 -32.76 19.86
CA VAL A 1177 -37.80 -33.48 21.10
C VAL A 1177 -36.55 -32.87 21.74
N SER A 1178 -36.36 -33.05 23.05
CA SER A 1178 -35.11 -32.70 23.73
C SER A 1178 -33.91 -33.43 23.10
N ARG A 1179 -32.85 -32.68 22.79
CA ARG A 1179 -31.63 -33.18 22.15
C ARG A 1179 -30.38 -32.59 22.77
N TYR A 1180 -29.26 -33.30 22.61
CA TYR A 1180 -27.92 -32.90 23.01
C TYR A 1180 -27.22 -32.26 21.81
N TYR A 1181 -26.28 -31.35 22.08
CA TYR A 1181 -25.61 -30.55 21.04
C TYR A 1181 -24.09 -30.72 21.11
N ARG A 1182 -23.44 -30.63 19.94
CA ARG A 1182 -21.99 -30.48 19.81
C ARG A 1182 -21.66 -29.60 18.61
N THR A 1183 -20.39 -29.25 18.51
CA THR A 1183 -19.82 -28.38 17.48
C THR A 1183 -18.58 -29.05 16.87
N THR A 1184 -18.40 -28.93 15.55
CA THR A 1184 -17.21 -29.41 14.82
C THR A 1184 -16.74 -28.34 13.82
N THR A 1185 -15.50 -28.40 13.35
CA THR A 1185 -15.03 -27.51 12.26
C THR A 1185 -15.49 -28.03 10.89
N PRO A 1186 -15.80 -27.14 9.92
CA PRO A 1186 -16.06 -27.54 8.53
C PRO A 1186 -14.82 -28.13 7.85
N ASP A 1187 -13.65 -27.58 8.20
CA ASP A 1187 -12.35 -27.92 7.64
C ASP A 1187 -11.87 -29.24 8.23
N GLY A 1188 -11.46 -30.16 7.34
CA GLY A 1188 -10.60 -31.28 7.69
C GLY A 1188 -9.17 -30.82 8.04
N PRO A 1189 -8.22 -31.76 8.21
CA PRO A 1189 -6.82 -31.43 8.46
C PRO A 1189 -6.18 -30.60 7.33
#